data_AF-A0AAW2YKL1-F1
#
_entry.id   AF-A0AAW2YKL1-F1
#
_cell.length_a   1.000
_cell.length_b   1.000
_cell.length_c   1.000
_cell.angle_alpha   90.00
_cell.angle_beta   90.00
_cell.angle_gamma   90.00
#
_symmetry.space_group_name_H-M   'P 1'
#
loop_
_entity.id
_entity.type
_entity.pdbx_description
1 polymer ?
#
loop_
_entity_poly.entity_id
_entity_poly.type
_entity_poly.pdbx_seq_one_letter_code
_entity_poly.pdbx_strand_id
1 'polypeptide(L)'
;MIECTTTSNATFNATKRISESAAEIVRARTPTYVPPRLVKSAGKHKALSPKKAVTKRSENPIKKFTRTDSSTNSTTNYKSKSTCTTFESKQTNKSNTRSKSTGIIRSKQPRAGPKPDQAGTECFDDCTSLDWNEDTFTEPNEVDDERDDFDPESSKTYWTIQSIYQGGQEVVLFPLCKYDTNTTINELLEVLEDIKGERENIIIKKRVISDRNSMMFFKFGPRAVEFNAVRGAFRRAGFGRLKRDDENCKFDTFNSMWSKHLPNQDFGKLKEFQKVNHFPGSFELGRKDTLHRTMGKMRDRHGLEYDFYPKSYSWPESQNELNMDISNSNGKNLYIVKPKASSCGRGIKVINKLSQVKCKDCIIQRYIPNPLLIDNKKFDLRIYVGVTDFHPLKIYMFQEGLVSSNKDIKDKYAHLTNYSINKHSDTFETSEEGDAGSKWTISALKKYFKDNKVDDSMLWRGIEDIIIKTIISADDTVNSMMARTIKSKKNVCYEVFGFDILVDDYLKPWLLEVNVSPSLSSSSAMDRKIKTRLIANLMNLVGFEVCDRRKLKDDAKKQADANLFYKSHAKVKRSIHQLKEVTSQQLNNYMTPCEMKVCQELDDEHRRRGMFTRLFPCKDTKYNKYFVNERYKNVLVQKWIQNKM
;
A
#
# COMPACT_ATOMS: atom_id res chain seq x y z
N MET A 1 -8.97 -40.48 57.63
CA MET A 1 -8.06 -39.38 58.01
C MET A 1 -7.82 -38.56 56.75
N ILE A 2 -8.19 -37.27 56.75
CA ILE A 2 -7.25 -36.12 56.87
C ILE A 2 -6.33 -36.06 55.63
N GLU A 3 -6.36 -35.05 54.76
CA GLU A 3 -7.11 -33.78 54.74
C GLU A 3 -7.24 -33.27 53.29
N CYS A 4 -8.25 -32.45 52.95
CA CYS A 4 -8.28 -31.71 51.68
C CYS A 4 -9.24 -30.51 51.73
N THR A 5 -8.70 -29.29 51.90
CA THR A 5 -9.49 -28.06 52.08
C THR A 5 -9.33 -27.06 50.93
N THR A 6 -10.49 -26.72 50.35
CA THR A 6 -10.78 -25.64 49.39
C THR A 6 -9.88 -24.41 49.38
N THR A 7 -9.36 -24.02 48.20
CA THR A 7 -9.19 -22.60 47.81
C THR A 7 -9.01 -22.40 46.29
N SER A 8 -10.10 -22.17 45.55
CA SER A 8 -10.05 -21.95 44.09
C SER A 8 -11.11 -20.96 43.57
N ASN A 9 -11.28 -19.81 44.23
CA ASN A 9 -12.20 -18.74 43.76
C ASN A 9 -11.71 -17.29 43.97
N ALA A 10 -10.50 -17.06 44.49
CA ALA A 10 -10.00 -15.71 44.78
C ALA A 10 -9.33 -15.02 43.57
N THR A 11 -8.62 -15.78 42.73
CA THR A 11 -7.72 -15.23 41.69
C THR A 11 -8.42 -14.66 40.46
N PHE A 12 -9.65 -15.07 40.14
CA PHE A 12 -10.36 -14.58 38.94
C PHE A 12 -10.93 -13.17 39.10
N ASN A 13 -11.24 -12.75 40.33
CA ASN A 13 -11.78 -11.41 40.62
C ASN A 13 -10.71 -10.32 40.80
N ALA A 14 -9.47 -10.70 41.11
CA ALA A 14 -8.35 -9.76 41.25
C ALA A 14 -8.00 -9.08 39.91
N THR A 15 -7.83 -9.89 38.85
CA THR A 15 -7.42 -9.42 37.52
C THR A 15 -8.40 -8.41 36.91
N LYS A 16 -9.71 -8.57 37.20
CA LYS A 16 -10.75 -7.65 36.71
C LYS A 16 -10.68 -6.28 37.41
N ARG A 17 -10.59 -6.25 38.75
CA ARG A 17 -10.48 -5.01 39.52
C ARG A 17 -9.22 -4.19 39.21
N ILE A 18 -8.11 -4.86 38.89
CA ILE A 18 -6.86 -4.18 38.47
C ILE A 18 -7.05 -3.47 37.11
N SER A 19 -7.77 -4.09 36.17
CA SER A 19 -8.05 -3.48 34.86
C SER A 19 -9.01 -2.28 34.94
N GLU A 20 -10.03 -2.36 35.80
CA GLU A 20 -10.98 -1.26 36.04
C GLU A 20 -10.31 -0.08 36.77
N SER A 21 -9.50 -0.35 37.81
CA SER A 21 -8.78 0.70 38.55
C SER A 21 -7.69 1.40 37.70
N ALA A 22 -7.00 0.67 36.82
CA ALA A 22 -6.04 1.28 35.89
C ALA A 22 -6.70 2.27 34.93
N ALA A 23 -7.94 2.00 34.49
CA ALA A 23 -8.71 2.90 33.64
C ALA A 23 -9.15 4.19 34.35
N GLU A 24 -9.38 4.15 35.67
CA GLU A 24 -9.68 5.34 36.47
C GLU A 24 -8.42 6.16 36.81
N ILE A 25 -7.29 5.51 37.12
CA ILE A 25 -6.02 6.19 37.41
C ILE A 25 -5.52 6.99 36.19
N VAL A 26 -5.74 6.48 34.96
CA VAL A 26 -5.46 7.21 33.71
C VAL A 26 -6.41 8.40 33.49
N ARG A 27 -7.66 8.33 33.98
CA ARG A 27 -8.61 9.46 33.95
C ARG A 27 -8.30 10.54 34.99
N ALA A 28 -7.65 10.20 36.09
CA ALA A 28 -7.45 11.08 37.25
C ALA A 28 -6.13 11.88 37.25
N ARG A 29 -5.26 11.70 36.25
CA ARG A 29 -3.91 12.33 36.22
C ARG A 29 -3.50 13.02 34.92
N THR A 30 -4.37 13.09 33.92
CA THR A 30 -4.21 14.05 32.81
C THR A 30 -4.78 15.41 33.24
N PRO A 31 -4.06 16.53 33.04
CA PRO A 31 -4.69 17.84 33.01
C PRO A 31 -5.78 17.85 31.95
N THR A 32 -6.88 18.56 32.18
CA THR A 32 -7.93 18.79 31.19
C THR A 32 -7.42 19.72 30.08
N TYR A 33 -6.61 19.17 29.18
CA TYR A 33 -6.14 19.85 27.99
C TYR A 33 -7.32 20.10 27.04
N VAL A 34 -7.97 21.25 27.25
CA VAL A 34 -8.88 21.83 26.26
C VAL A 34 -7.99 22.37 25.14
N PRO A 35 -7.98 21.77 23.94
CA PRO A 35 -7.20 22.32 22.84
C PRO A 35 -7.71 23.74 22.55
N PRO A 36 -6.84 24.71 22.23
CA PRO A 36 -7.28 26.05 21.87
C PRO A 36 -8.26 25.98 20.72
N ARG A 37 -9.51 26.41 20.93
CA ARG A 37 -10.42 26.71 19.82
C ARG A 37 -9.72 27.76 18.96
N LEU A 38 -9.43 27.43 17.70
CA LEU A 38 -8.85 28.35 16.72
C LEU A 38 -9.63 29.67 16.77
N VAL A 39 -8.98 30.71 17.29
CA VAL A 39 -9.67 31.95 17.68
C VAL A 39 -10.01 32.72 16.42
N LYS A 40 -11.31 32.96 16.20
CA LYS A 40 -11.76 33.84 15.13
C LYS A 40 -11.16 35.23 15.34
N SER A 41 -10.26 35.64 14.45
CA SER A 41 -9.71 36.99 14.42
C SER A 41 -10.80 38.01 14.07
N ALA A 42 -11.38 38.64 15.08
CA ALA A 42 -12.39 39.67 14.91
C ALA A 42 -11.77 41.08 15.05
N GLY A 43 -11.98 41.92 14.04
CA GLY A 43 -11.92 43.38 14.20
C GLY A 43 -10.71 44.10 13.60
N LYS A 44 -10.93 44.68 12.41
CA LYS A 44 -10.76 46.13 12.21
C LYS A 44 -11.94 46.67 11.41
N HIS A 45 -12.83 47.42 12.08
CA HIS A 45 -13.91 48.16 11.43
C HIS A 45 -13.39 49.48 10.84
N LYS A 46 -14.01 49.93 9.74
CA LYS A 46 -14.23 51.35 9.43
C LYS A 46 -15.70 51.53 9.00
N ALA A 47 -16.26 52.71 9.29
CA ALA A 47 -17.62 53.13 8.89
C ALA A 47 -17.63 53.66 7.43
N LEU A 48 -18.73 54.04 6.73
CA LEU A 48 -20.19 54.22 6.98
C LEU A 48 -20.97 53.49 5.82
N SER A 49 -22.28 53.59 5.50
CA SER A 49 -23.44 54.43 5.89
C SER A 49 -24.78 53.64 5.75
N PRO A 50 -25.95 54.13 6.22
CA PRO A 50 -27.19 53.32 6.29
C PRO A 50 -28.29 53.65 5.25
N LYS A 51 -29.05 52.61 4.86
CA LYS A 51 -30.43 52.56 4.28
C LYS A 51 -30.82 51.07 4.17
N LYS A 52 -32.07 50.60 4.29
CA LYS A 52 -33.37 51.18 4.66
C LYS A 52 -34.22 50.03 5.25
N ALA A 53 -35.18 50.29 6.14
CA ALA A 53 -35.98 49.24 6.76
C ALA A 53 -37.20 48.81 5.91
N VAL A 54 -37.53 47.52 5.91
CA VAL A 54 -38.88 46.99 5.61
C VAL A 54 -39.19 45.85 6.57
N THR A 55 -40.30 45.94 7.29
CA THR A 55 -40.83 44.91 8.19
C THR A 55 -41.89 44.06 7.50
N LYS A 56 -42.01 42.77 7.86
CA LYS A 56 -43.33 42.08 7.91
C LYS A 56 -43.32 40.86 8.85
N ARG A 57 -44.38 40.76 9.66
CA ARG A 57 -44.79 39.56 10.43
C ARG A 57 -45.99 38.91 9.73
N SER A 58 -46.09 37.59 9.80
CA SER A 58 -47.33 36.77 9.82
C SER A 58 -46.88 35.29 9.81
N GLU A 59 -46.91 34.54 10.91
CA GLU A 59 -48.06 33.95 11.63
C GLU A 59 -48.45 32.53 11.14
N ASN A 60 -48.68 31.64 12.11
CA ASN A 60 -49.22 30.28 11.93
C ASN A 60 -50.76 30.32 11.92
N PRO A 61 -51.45 29.30 11.38
CA PRO A 61 -52.13 28.40 12.34
C PRO A 61 -52.23 26.91 11.95
N ILE A 62 -51.75 26.07 12.87
CA ILE A 62 -52.40 24.87 13.46
C ILE A 62 -53.70 24.35 12.79
N LYS A 63 -53.78 23.02 12.57
CA LYS A 63 -54.99 22.22 12.82
C LYS A 63 -54.67 20.87 13.48
N LYS A 64 -55.65 20.30 14.19
CA LYS A 64 -55.61 19.07 15.02
C LYS A 64 -56.55 17.99 14.44
N PHE A 65 -56.79 16.91 15.21
CA PHE A 65 -57.83 15.85 15.09
C PHE A 65 -57.47 14.65 14.19
N THR A 66 -57.68 13.37 14.57
CA THR A 66 -58.12 12.80 15.87
C THR A 66 -57.56 11.38 16.12
N ARG A 67 -57.91 10.80 17.28
CA ARG A 67 -57.58 9.46 17.80
C ARG A 67 -58.84 8.58 17.83
N THR A 68 -58.68 7.27 17.63
CA THR A 68 -59.60 6.21 18.09
C THR A 68 -58.79 4.99 18.55
N ASP A 69 -59.26 4.32 19.60
CA ASP A 69 -58.65 3.12 20.18
C ASP A 69 -59.58 1.91 19.97
N SER A 70 -59.04 0.70 19.81
CA SER A 70 -59.74 -0.56 20.14
C SER A 70 -58.78 -1.74 20.32
N SER A 71 -59.20 -2.73 21.11
CA SER A 71 -58.42 -3.91 21.51
C SER A 71 -59.29 -5.15 21.55
N THR A 72 -58.73 -6.33 21.24
CA THR A 72 -59.18 -7.62 21.84
C THR A 72 -58.17 -8.74 21.61
N ASN A 73 -58.24 -9.78 22.46
CA ASN A 73 -57.37 -10.97 22.43
C ASN A 73 -57.92 -12.09 21.55
N SER A 74 -57.06 -13.02 21.14
CA SER A 74 -57.39 -14.45 21.08
C SER A 74 -56.14 -15.33 21.26
N THR A 75 -56.34 -16.56 21.74
CA THR A 75 -55.28 -17.53 22.10
C THR A 75 -55.60 -18.92 21.56
N THR A 76 -54.59 -19.68 21.12
CA THR A 76 -54.65 -21.16 21.09
C THR A 76 -53.25 -21.79 21.12
N ASN A 77 -53.17 -22.99 21.73
CA ASN A 77 -52.02 -23.90 21.72
C ASN A 77 -52.07 -24.78 20.44
N TYR A 78 -51.05 -25.54 19.99
CA TYR A 78 -50.40 -26.64 20.74
C TYR A 78 -49.25 -27.34 19.96
N LYS A 79 -48.45 -28.13 20.71
CA LYS A 79 -47.76 -29.39 20.34
C LYS A 79 -46.57 -29.34 19.35
N SER A 80 -45.40 -29.27 19.99
CA SER A 80 -44.19 -30.05 19.70
C SER A 80 -44.37 -31.42 19.04
N LYS A 81 -43.39 -31.83 18.23
CA LYS A 81 -42.81 -33.18 18.32
C LYS A 81 -41.31 -33.17 17.97
N SER A 82 -40.56 -34.01 18.64
CA SER A 82 -39.10 -34.17 18.52
C SER A 82 -38.75 -35.55 18.00
N THR A 83 -37.67 -35.66 17.22
CA THR A 83 -36.86 -36.87 17.13
C THR A 83 -35.40 -36.51 16.89
N CYS A 84 -34.51 -37.27 17.49
CA CYS A 84 -33.06 -37.17 17.34
C CYS A 84 -32.51 -38.58 17.13
N THR A 85 -31.61 -38.76 16.17
CA THR A 85 -30.72 -39.92 16.07
C THR A 85 -29.45 -39.54 15.33
N THR A 86 -28.38 -40.29 15.59
CA THR A 86 -26.97 -39.94 15.31
C THR A 86 -26.22 -41.16 14.74
N PHE A 87 -24.94 -40.96 14.36
CA PHE A 87 -23.96 -41.99 13.98
C PHE A 87 -24.20 -42.67 12.59
N GLU A 88 -23.19 -43.15 11.84
CA GLU A 88 -21.72 -43.12 12.02
C GLU A 88 -20.97 -43.06 10.67
N SER A 89 -19.69 -42.65 10.68
CA SER A 89 -18.78 -42.71 9.53
C SER A 89 -17.84 -43.91 9.59
N LYS A 90 -17.59 -44.61 8.47
CA LYS A 90 -16.52 -45.63 8.35
C LYS A 90 -15.52 -45.30 7.23
N GLN A 91 -14.24 -45.50 7.53
CA GLN A 91 -13.12 -45.43 6.58
C GLN A 91 -12.97 -46.76 5.83
N THR A 92 -12.40 -46.73 4.62
CA THR A 92 -11.47 -47.77 4.13
C THR A 92 -10.45 -47.18 3.16
N ASN A 93 -9.20 -47.67 3.24
CA ASN A 93 -8.15 -47.39 2.26
C ASN A 93 -8.11 -48.49 1.17
N LYS A 94 -7.60 -48.16 -0.03
CA LYS A 94 -6.67 -49.04 -0.77
C LYS A 94 -5.96 -48.35 -1.94
N SER A 95 -4.82 -48.92 -2.33
CA SER A 95 -3.97 -48.56 -3.47
C SER A 95 -4.52 -49.22 -4.78
N ASN A 96 -4.01 -48.98 -6.00
CA ASN A 96 -2.70 -49.46 -6.47
C ASN A 96 -2.25 -48.94 -7.87
N THR A 97 -0.94 -48.65 -7.99
CA THR A 97 0.00 -48.93 -9.11
C THR A 97 -0.31 -48.75 -10.62
N ARG A 98 0.64 -48.04 -11.28
CA ARG A 98 1.35 -48.38 -12.56
C ARG A 98 0.68 -48.26 -13.96
N SER A 99 1.25 -47.35 -14.78
CA SER A 99 1.84 -47.52 -16.15
C SER A 99 1.05 -48.24 -17.28
N LYS A 100 1.12 -47.85 -18.58
CA LYS A 100 2.31 -47.48 -19.40
C LYS A 100 1.99 -46.51 -20.56
N SER A 101 3.07 -46.12 -21.24
CA SER A 101 3.28 -45.28 -22.44
C SER A 101 2.65 -45.77 -23.78
N THR A 102 2.83 -44.91 -24.81
CA THR A 102 2.56 -45.06 -26.27
C THR A 102 1.12 -44.74 -26.73
N GLY A 103 0.88 -44.19 -27.94
CA GLY A 103 1.83 -43.55 -28.87
C GLY A 103 1.37 -43.44 -30.33
N ILE A 104 1.11 -42.21 -30.80
CA ILE A 104 1.03 -41.75 -32.22
C ILE A 104 -0.06 -42.40 -33.12
N ILE A 105 -0.94 -41.57 -33.70
CA ILE A 105 -1.38 -41.61 -35.11
C ILE A 105 -2.08 -40.29 -35.50
N ARG A 106 -2.16 -39.97 -36.80
CA ARG A 106 -2.59 -38.67 -37.34
C ARG A 106 -4.08 -38.61 -37.75
N SER A 107 -4.62 -37.38 -37.66
CA SER A 107 -5.58 -36.74 -38.60
C SER A 107 -6.93 -37.41 -38.94
N LYS A 108 -8.03 -36.67 -38.69
CA LYS A 108 -8.98 -36.18 -39.71
C LYS A 108 -9.98 -35.17 -39.12
N GLN A 109 -10.40 -34.19 -39.92
CA GLN A 109 -11.64 -33.40 -39.75
C GLN A 109 -12.72 -34.03 -40.67
N PRO A 110 -14.05 -33.92 -40.38
CA PRO A 110 -14.80 -32.67 -40.61
C PRO A 110 -16.05 -32.36 -39.73
N ARG A 111 -16.45 -31.08 -39.78
CA ARG A 111 -17.82 -30.48 -39.72
C ARG A 111 -18.92 -31.07 -38.78
N ALA A 112 -19.07 -30.39 -37.64
CA ALA A 112 -20.29 -29.69 -37.17
C ALA A 112 -21.69 -30.36 -37.05
N GLY A 113 -22.15 -30.49 -35.80
CA GLY A 113 -23.56 -30.32 -35.35
C GLY A 113 -24.36 -31.60 -35.00
N PRO A 114 -25.39 -31.54 -34.13
CA PRO A 114 -25.83 -30.46 -33.22
C PRO A 114 -25.53 -30.76 -31.72
N LYS A 115 -26.00 -29.91 -30.80
CA LYS A 115 -25.97 -30.16 -29.33
C LYS A 115 -27.10 -31.10 -28.86
N PRO A 116 -26.89 -31.78 -27.72
CA PRO A 116 -27.78 -31.60 -26.57
C PRO A 116 -27.01 -31.20 -25.28
N ASP A 117 -27.73 -30.78 -24.24
CA ASP A 117 -27.16 -30.26 -22.99
C ASP A 117 -26.99 -31.31 -21.89
N GLN A 118 -25.96 -31.17 -21.03
CA GLN A 118 -26.14 -30.84 -19.59
C GLN A 118 -24.81 -30.86 -18.78
N ALA A 119 -24.83 -30.06 -17.70
CA ALA A 119 -24.06 -30.19 -16.45
C ALA A 119 -22.51 -30.29 -16.46
N GLY A 120 -21.86 -29.18 -16.06
CA GLY A 120 -21.27 -29.19 -14.72
C GLY A 120 -19.74 -29.27 -14.56
N THR A 121 -18.97 -28.27 -15.02
CA THR A 121 -17.70 -27.91 -14.36
C THR A 121 -17.35 -26.44 -14.61
N GLU A 122 -17.79 -25.53 -13.74
CA GLU A 122 -17.47 -24.10 -13.86
C GLU A 122 -16.06 -23.79 -13.35
N CYS A 123 -15.22 -23.24 -14.21
CA CYS A 123 -13.95 -22.61 -13.82
C CYS A 123 -14.20 -21.14 -13.48
N PHE A 124 -13.59 -20.63 -12.40
CA PHE A 124 -13.71 -19.23 -11.96
C PHE A 124 -12.87 -18.28 -12.82
N ASP A 125 -13.31 -18.04 -14.06
CA ASP A 125 -12.76 -17.04 -14.99
C ASP A 125 -13.85 -16.01 -15.39
N ASP A 126 -14.40 -15.27 -14.43
CA ASP A 126 -15.18 -14.07 -14.74
C ASP A 126 -15.03 -12.95 -13.69
N CYS A 127 -14.16 -11.97 -14.00
CA CYS A 127 -13.95 -10.71 -13.27
C CYS A 127 -13.21 -9.69 -14.18
N THR A 128 -13.53 -9.69 -15.48
CA THR A 128 -12.72 -9.03 -16.52
C THR A 128 -13.46 -7.98 -17.35
N SER A 129 -14.80 -7.90 -17.24
CA SER A 129 -15.65 -6.86 -17.82
C SER A 129 -15.89 -5.70 -16.85
N LEU A 130 -14.99 -4.71 -16.91
CA LEU A 130 -15.30 -3.34 -16.51
C LEU A 130 -14.88 -2.44 -17.64
N ASP A 131 -15.83 -2.08 -18.49
CA ASP A 131 -15.60 -1.22 -19.64
C ASP A 131 -15.14 0.16 -19.18
N TRP A 132 -14.00 0.57 -19.70
CA TRP A 132 -13.50 1.93 -19.59
C TRP A 132 -13.98 2.65 -20.84
N ASN A 133 -15.10 3.37 -20.76
CA ASN A 133 -15.48 4.27 -21.85
C ASN A 133 -14.33 5.27 -22.07
N GLU A 134 -13.75 5.22 -23.27
CA GLU A 134 -12.55 5.97 -23.64
C GLU A 134 -12.87 7.42 -24.03
N ASP A 135 -13.60 8.13 -23.16
CA ASP A 135 -13.91 9.56 -23.32
C ASP A 135 -12.66 10.41 -23.07
N THR A 136 -11.84 10.47 -24.12
CA THR A 136 -10.73 11.37 -24.42
C THR A 136 -10.32 12.37 -23.33
N PHE A 137 -9.26 12.02 -22.59
CA PHE A 137 -8.52 12.95 -21.73
C PHE A 137 -7.03 12.92 -22.08
N THR A 138 -6.67 13.63 -23.16
CA THR A 138 -5.28 14.05 -23.40
C THR A 138 -4.89 15.09 -22.34
N GLU A 139 -3.93 14.76 -21.46
CA GLU A 139 -3.29 15.77 -20.61
C GLU A 139 -2.60 16.81 -21.54
N PRO A 140 -2.69 18.13 -21.30
CA PRO A 140 -2.04 19.11 -22.16
C PRO A 140 -0.53 18.88 -22.23
N ASN A 141 -0.01 18.87 -23.46
CA ASN A 141 1.40 18.59 -23.72
C ASN A 141 2.31 19.62 -23.01
N GLU A 142 3.14 19.15 -22.06
CA GLU A 142 4.54 19.58 -22.07
C GLU A 142 5.07 19.27 -23.48
N VAL A 143 5.80 20.19 -24.12
CA VAL A 143 6.15 20.06 -25.55
C VAL A 143 6.98 18.79 -25.80
N ASP A 144 6.27 17.73 -26.16
CA ASP A 144 6.80 16.38 -26.32
C ASP A 144 7.51 16.34 -27.66
N ASP A 145 8.85 16.31 -27.64
CA ASP A 145 9.57 15.76 -28.77
C ASP A 145 9.32 14.25 -28.82
N GLU A 146 8.23 13.88 -29.48
CA GLU A 146 7.95 12.53 -29.97
C GLU A 146 9.08 12.02 -30.88
N ARG A 147 9.88 12.95 -31.43
CA ARG A 147 11.08 12.72 -32.24
C ARG A 147 12.28 12.14 -31.49
N ASP A 148 12.35 12.28 -30.15
CA ASP A 148 13.40 11.65 -29.32
C ASP A 148 13.02 10.18 -29.01
N ASP A 149 12.70 9.44 -30.08
CA ASP A 149 12.36 8.01 -30.11
C ASP A 149 13.65 7.17 -29.96
N PHE A 150 13.56 5.94 -29.49
CA PHE A 150 14.78 5.15 -29.25
C PHE A 150 15.35 4.56 -30.55
N ASP A 151 16.29 5.28 -31.15
CA ASP A 151 17.25 4.70 -32.09
C ASP A 151 18.13 3.64 -31.36
N PRO A 152 18.15 2.37 -31.81
CA PRO A 152 18.96 1.30 -31.22
C PRO A 152 20.42 1.26 -31.68
N GLU A 153 20.82 2.08 -32.67
CA GLU A 153 22.16 2.05 -33.26
C GLU A 153 23.08 3.13 -32.65
N SER A 154 22.55 4.29 -32.24
CA SER A 154 23.33 5.30 -31.50
C SER A 154 23.71 4.89 -30.08
N SER A 155 24.96 5.18 -29.72
CA SER A 155 25.49 5.03 -28.37
C SER A 155 24.71 5.85 -27.34
N LYS A 156 24.34 5.24 -26.21
CA LYS A 156 23.63 5.94 -25.13
C LYS A 156 24.58 6.31 -23.99
N THR A 157 24.36 7.48 -23.40
CA THR A 157 25.05 7.91 -22.18
C THR A 157 24.16 7.67 -20.98
N TYR A 158 24.68 6.96 -19.99
CA TYR A 158 24.08 6.75 -18.68
C TYR A 158 24.94 7.44 -17.62
N TRP A 159 24.29 8.10 -16.66
CA TRP A 159 24.92 8.39 -15.39
C TRP A 159 24.65 7.23 -14.44
N THR A 160 25.66 6.79 -13.71
CA THR A 160 25.59 5.64 -12.80
C THR A 160 26.07 6.03 -11.40
N ILE A 161 25.55 5.32 -10.41
CA ILE A 161 25.88 5.45 -9.00
C ILE A 161 26.62 4.18 -8.58
N GLN A 162 27.71 4.34 -7.82
CA GLN A 162 28.38 3.24 -7.12
C GLN A 162 28.67 3.65 -5.67
N SER A 163 28.28 2.79 -4.74
CA SER A 163 28.65 2.87 -3.32
C SER A 163 30.12 2.50 -3.14
N ILE A 164 30.86 3.22 -2.29
CA ILE A 164 32.33 3.07 -2.18
C ILE A 164 32.77 1.75 -1.53
N TYR A 165 31.91 1.08 -0.76
CA TYR A 165 32.27 -0.16 -0.06
C TYR A 165 32.44 -1.35 -1.02
N GLN A 166 33.35 -2.27 -0.66
CA GLN A 166 33.82 -3.36 -1.52
C GLN A 166 32.66 -4.17 -2.15
N GLY A 167 32.58 -4.15 -3.48
CA GLY A 167 31.59 -4.87 -4.26
C GLY A 167 30.27 -4.13 -4.52
N GLY A 168 30.12 -2.88 -4.05
CA GLY A 168 28.96 -2.03 -4.31
C GLY A 168 28.62 -1.98 -5.80
N GLN A 169 27.38 -2.35 -6.14
CA GLN A 169 27.04 -2.69 -7.53
C GLN A 169 26.64 -1.44 -8.33
N GLU A 170 27.20 -1.28 -9.52
CA GLU A 170 26.98 -0.10 -10.36
C GLU A 170 25.56 -0.10 -10.98
N VAL A 171 24.81 0.96 -10.71
CA VAL A 171 23.38 1.10 -11.02
C VAL A 171 23.09 2.45 -11.66
N VAL A 172 22.09 2.53 -12.54
CA VAL A 172 21.74 3.78 -13.25
C VAL A 172 21.13 4.81 -12.28
N LEU A 173 21.58 6.06 -12.42
CA LEU A 173 20.99 7.25 -11.78
C LEU A 173 19.76 7.72 -12.56
N PHE A 174 18.69 8.05 -11.84
CA PHE A 174 17.46 8.63 -12.38
C PHE A 174 17.36 10.11 -11.99
N PRO A 175 17.75 11.05 -12.86
CA PRO A 175 17.72 12.49 -12.58
C PRO A 175 16.34 13.13 -12.81
N LEU A 176 16.19 14.38 -12.34
CA LEU A 176 14.97 15.18 -12.49
C LEU A 176 14.86 15.90 -13.85
N CYS A 177 15.98 16.25 -14.49
CA CYS A 177 16.07 16.75 -15.87
C CYS A 177 17.04 15.90 -16.73
N LYS A 178 17.09 16.12 -18.05
CA LYS A 178 18.03 15.47 -18.98
C LYS A 178 19.34 16.27 -18.93
N TYR A 179 20.46 15.60 -18.75
CA TYR A 179 21.77 16.23 -18.51
C TYR A 179 22.75 16.00 -19.67
N ASP A 180 23.68 16.93 -19.84
CA ASP A 180 24.56 17.06 -21.00
C ASP A 180 25.97 16.46 -20.77
N THR A 181 27.00 16.95 -21.48
CA THR A 181 28.38 16.55 -21.24
C THR A 181 29.06 17.24 -20.08
N ASN A 182 28.62 18.46 -19.74
CA ASN A 182 29.31 19.41 -18.86
C ASN A 182 28.68 19.50 -17.45
N THR A 183 27.49 18.92 -17.27
CA THR A 183 26.73 18.80 -16.02
C THR A 183 27.61 18.39 -14.84
N THR A 184 27.47 19.08 -13.72
CA THR A 184 28.20 18.82 -12.48
C THR A 184 27.61 17.68 -11.64
N ILE A 185 28.44 17.11 -10.77
CA ILE A 185 28.02 16.10 -9.79
C ILE A 185 26.93 16.64 -8.84
N ASN A 186 26.90 17.94 -8.54
CA ASN A 186 25.91 18.52 -7.64
C ASN A 186 24.50 18.55 -8.24
N GLU A 187 24.38 18.85 -9.54
CA GLU A 187 23.13 18.84 -10.29
C GLU A 187 22.57 17.41 -10.44
N LEU A 188 23.47 16.45 -10.74
CA LEU A 188 23.13 15.02 -10.77
C LEU A 188 22.63 14.51 -9.40
N LEU A 189 23.13 15.08 -8.30
CA LEU A 189 22.73 14.77 -6.93
C LEU A 189 21.51 15.56 -6.42
N GLU A 190 20.81 16.38 -7.22
CA GLU A 190 19.58 17.07 -6.77
C GLU A 190 18.50 16.07 -6.34
N VAL A 191 18.35 14.97 -7.09
CA VAL A 191 17.42 13.87 -6.74
C VAL A 191 17.80 13.15 -5.44
N LEU A 192 19.05 13.28 -4.99
CA LEU A 192 19.60 12.76 -3.73
C LEU A 192 19.80 13.91 -2.71
N GLU A 193 18.80 14.79 -2.61
CA GLU A 193 18.72 15.95 -1.73
C GLU A 193 19.04 15.62 -0.25
N ASP A 194 18.50 14.51 0.25
CA ASP A 194 18.51 14.11 1.67
C ASP A 194 19.80 13.36 2.09
N ILE A 195 20.73 13.18 1.15
CA ILE A 195 21.98 12.40 1.33
C ILE A 195 23.19 13.34 1.54
N LYS A 196 22.98 14.65 1.72
CA LYS A 196 24.04 15.69 1.74
C LYS A 196 25.27 15.37 2.63
N GLY A 197 25.09 14.76 3.80
CA GLY A 197 26.21 14.32 4.67
C GLY A 197 26.76 12.91 4.41
N GLU A 198 26.09 12.12 3.56
CA GLU A 198 26.51 10.76 3.15
C GLU A 198 27.14 10.74 1.74
N ARG A 199 27.07 11.85 0.99
CA ARG A 199 27.53 11.99 -0.42
C ARG A 199 28.97 11.53 -0.66
N GLU A 200 29.85 11.69 0.31
CA GLU A 200 31.26 11.28 0.24
C GLU A 200 31.43 9.76 -0.02
N ASN A 201 30.43 8.94 0.33
CA ASN A 201 30.47 7.49 0.14
C ASN A 201 29.88 7.04 -1.22
N ILE A 202 29.67 7.97 -2.16
CA ILE A 202 29.02 7.74 -3.46
C ILE A 202 29.91 8.25 -4.59
N ILE A 203 30.28 7.36 -5.51
CA ILE A 203 30.92 7.72 -6.78
C ILE A 203 29.84 7.78 -7.86
N ILE A 204 29.69 8.93 -8.50
CA ILE A 204 28.95 9.05 -9.77
C ILE A 204 29.90 8.83 -10.93
N LYS A 205 29.48 8.05 -11.93
CA LYS A 205 30.24 7.78 -13.15
C LYS A 205 29.40 8.06 -14.39
N LYS A 206 30.08 8.42 -15.48
CA LYS A 206 29.49 8.55 -16.82
C LYS A 206 29.83 7.31 -17.62
N ARG A 207 28.84 6.66 -18.22
CA ARG A 207 28.99 5.44 -19.02
C ARG A 207 28.41 5.67 -20.42
N VAL A 208 29.26 5.66 -21.43
CA VAL A 208 28.84 5.61 -22.83
C VAL A 208 28.78 4.14 -23.26
N ILE A 209 27.64 3.69 -23.78
CA ILE A 209 27.38 2.31 -24.16
C ILE A 209 26.86 2.27 -25.60
N SER A 210 27.64 1.66 -26.50
CA SER A 210 27.27 1.34 -27.88
C SER A 210 26.79 -0.11 -28.07
N ASP A 211 27.06 -0.99 -27.11
CA ASP A 211 26.65 -2.40 -27.18
C ASP A 211 25.18 -2.59 -26.77
N ARG A 212 24.34 -3.01 -27.72
CA ARG A 212 22.91 -3.32 -27.52
C ARG A 212 22.65 -4.38 -26.44
N ASN A 213 23.63 -5.24 -26.11
CA ASN A 213 23.52 -6.21 -25.01
C ASN A 213 23.67 -5.59 -23.61
N SER A 214 24.21 -4.38 -23.53
CA SER A 214 24.45 -3.62 -22.29
C SER A 214 23.59 -2.35 -22.18
N MET A 215 22.84 -2.01 -23.24
CA MET A 215 21.84 -0.92 -23.23
C MET A 215 20.65 -1.25 -22.32
N MET A 216 20.09 -0.19 -21.71
CA MET A 216 19.01 -0.28 -20.74
C MET A 216 17.66 0.05 -21.39
N PHE A 217 16.66 -0.81 -21.19
CA PHE A 217 15.36 -0.72 -21.85
C PHE A 217 14.18 -0.75 -20.87
N PHE A 218 13.13 0.03 -21.14
CA PHE A 218 11.86 0.00 -20.42
C PHE A 218 10.67 -0.21 -21.37
N LYS A 219 9.56 -0.76 -20.85
CA LYS A 219 8.29 -0.84 -21.57
C LYS A 219 7.07 -0.71 -20.67
N PHE A 220 5.94 -0.31 -21.25
CA PHE A 220 4.65 -0.37 -20.58
C PHE A 220 3.92 -1.68 -20.89
N GLY A 221 3.39 -2.33 -19.86
CA GLY A 221 2.67 -3.59 -20.00
C GLY A 221 1.30 -3.45 -20.68
N PRO A 222 0.63 -4.57 -21.01
CA PRO A 222 -0.72 -4.55 -21.57
C PRO A 222 -1.71 -3.85 -20.62
N ARG A 223 -2.54 -2.96 -21.17
CA ARG A 223 -3.55 -2.18 -20.43
C ARG A 223 -3.01 -1.32 -19.27
N ALA A 224 -1.69 -1.08 -19.21
CA ALA A 224 -1.08 -0.14 -18.27
C ALA A 224 -1.32 1.32 -18.69
N VAL A 225 -1.40 2.23 -17.71
CA VAL A 225 -1.48 3.68 -17.97
C VAL A 225 -0.05 4.23 -18.09
N GLU A 226 0.22 4.94 -19.18
CA GLU A 226 1.57 5.46 -19.48
C GLU A 226 1.81 6.83 -18.81
N PHE A 227 1.92 6.85 -17.49
CA PHE A 227 2.06 8.10 -16.74
C PHE A 227 3.32 8.90 -17.13
N ASN A 228 3.14 10.20 -17.35
CA ASN A 228 4.21 11.14 -17.73
C ASN A 228 5.40 11.13 -16.77
N ALA A 229 5.17 11.07 -15.45
CA ALA A 229 6.23 10.95 -14.45
C ALA A 229 7.10 9.69 -14.63
N VAL A 230 6.53 8.57 -15.07
CA VAL A 230 7.23 7.29 -15.32
C VAL A 230 7.97 7.33 -16.65
N ARG A 231 7.28 7.75 -17.73
CA ARG A 231 7.84 7.91 -19.08
C ARG A 231 9.06 8.85 -19.06
N GLY A 232 8.93 9.99 -18.39
CA GLY A 232 9.99 10.98 -18.21
C GLY A 232 11.17 10.47 -17.38
N ALA A 233 10.92 9.75 -16.27
CA ALA A 233 12.00 9.21 -15.44
C ALA A 233 12.91 8.25 -16.22
N PHE A 234 12.35 7.33 -17.02
CA PHE A 234 13.16 6.43 -17.85
C PHE A 234 13.86 7.16 -19.01
N ARG A 235 13.19 8.08 -19.72
CA ARG A 235 13.85 8.88 -20.79
C ARG A 235 15.05 9.68 -20.26
N ARG A 236 14.91 10.36 -19.12
CA ARG A 236 16.00 11.15 -18.49
C ARG A 236 17.16 10.29 -17.97
N ALA A 237 16.88 9.05 -17.57
CA ALA A 237 17.90 8.06 -17.20
C ALA A 237 18.55 7.37 -18.42
N GLY A 238 18.24 7.79 -19.66
CA GLY A 238 18.82 7.23 -20.90
C GLY A 238 18.26 5.87 -21.32
N PHE A 239 17.16 5.40 -20.72
CA PHE A 239 16.56 4.10 -21.08
C PHE A 239 15.82 4.18 -22.42
N GLY A 240 16.01 3.17 -23.27
CA GLY A 240 15.24 2.99 -24.49
C GLY A 240 13.82 2.50 -24.23
N ARG A 241 12.84 3.13 -24.88
CA ARG A 241 11.45 2.67 -24.87
C ARG A 241 11.27 1.57 -25.90
N LEU A 242 10.85 0.37 -25.48
CA LEU A 242 10.29 -0.63 -26.39
C LEU A 242 8.81 -0.33 -26.61
N LYS A 243 8.38 -0.23 -27.86
CA LYS A 243 6.96 -0.15 -28.24
C LYS A 243 6.31 -1.55 -28.13
N ARG A 244 4.98 -1.63 -28.10
CA ARG A 244 4.28 -2.92 -27.94
C ARG A 244 4.47 -3.84 -29.15
N ASP A 245 4.54 -3.23 -30.33
CA ASP A 245 4.49 -3.87 -31.64
C ASP A 245 5.87 -3.94 -32.31
N ASP A 246 6.94 -3.65 -31.55
CA ASP A 246 8.33 -3.87 -31.98
C ASP A 246 8.61 -5.39 -32.02
N GLU A 247 8.91 -5.91 -33.21
CA GLU A 247 9.25 -7.33 -33.44
C GLU A 247 10.49 -7.80 -32.64
N ASN A 248 11.31 -6.85 -32.17
CA ASN A 248 12.46 -7.11 -31.28
C ASN A 248 12.06 -7.20 -29.78
N CYS A 249 10.81 -6.91 -29.41
CA CYS A 249 10.31 -6.87 -28.03
C CYS A 249 10.05 -8.27 -27.42
N LYS A 250 11.02 -9.16 -27.61
CA LYS A 250 11.13 -10.44 -26.90
C LYS A 250 11.10 -10.21 -25.38
N PHE A 251 10.65 -11.21 -24.63
CA PHE A 251 10.41 -11.06 -23.20
C PHE A 251 11.70 -10.74 -22.40
N ASP A 252 12.86 -11.14 -22.92
CA ASP A 252 14.19 -10.85 -22.37
C ASP A 252 14.81 -9.52 -22.85
N THR A 253 14.14 -8.74 -23.70
CA THR A 253 14.70 -7.47 -24.23
C THR A 253 14.65 -6.31 -23.24
N PHE A 254 13.75 -6.33 -22.23
CA PHE A 254 13.54 -5.21 -21.29
C PHE A 254 14.31 -5.36 -19.96
N ASN A 255 14.76 -4.25 -19.36
CA ASN A 255 15.29 -4.20 -17.98
C ASN A 255 14.19 -3.78 -16.98
N SER A 256 13.27 -2.90 -17.39
CA SER A 256 12.11 -2.48 -16.60
C SER A 256 10.80 -2.70 -17.35
N MET A 257 9.76 -3.13 -16.65
CA MET A 257 8.39 -3.09 -17.18
C MET A 257 7.46 -2.45 -16.16
N TRP A 258 6.77 -1.39 -16.61
CA TRP A 258 5.72 -0.74 -15.83
C TRP A 258 4.35 -1.24 -16.34
N SER A 259 3.71 -2.10 -15.57
CA SER A 259 2.46 -2.78 -15.95
C SER A 259 1.37 -2.61 -14.87
N LYS A 260 0.17 -3.12 -15.15
CA LYS A 260 -0.72 -3.61 -14.07
C LYS A 260 -0.14 -4.93 -13.51
N HIS A 261 -0.65 -5.41 -12.37
CA HIS A 261 -0.19 -6.68 -11.78
C HIS A 261 -0.20 -7.82 -12.82
N LEU A 262 0.92 -8.54 -12.94
CA LEU A 262 1.11 -9.56 -13.97
C LEU A 262 0.36 -10.87 -13.64
N PRO A 263 0.06 -11.71 -14.64
CA PRO A 263 -0.32 -13.09 -14.41
C PRO A 263 0.79 -13.86 -13.68
N ASN A 264 0.41 -14.76 -12.76
CA ASN A 264 1.36 -15.56 -11.95
C ASN A 264 2.38 -16.34 -12.80
N GLN A 265 2.01 -16.74 -14.02
CA GLN A 265 2.87 -17.44 -14.98
C GLN A 265 4.00 -16.57 -15.57
N ASP A 266 3.85 -15.24 -15.58
CA ASP A 266 4.80 -14.33 -16.24
C ASP A 266 5.90 -13.86 -15.29
N PHE A 267 5.62 -13.75 -13.99
CA PHE A 267 6.65 -13.61 -12.94
C PHE A 267 7.70 -14.74 -13.02
N GLY A 268 7.28 -15.95 -13.35
CA GLY A 268 8.16 -17.12 -13.52
C GLY A 268 8.99 -17.14 -14.81
N LYS A 269 8.86 -16.12 -15.67
CA LYS A 269 9.65 -15.93 -16.90
C LYS A 269 10.77 -14.89 -16.75
N LEU A 270 10.64 -13.99 -15.77
CA LEU A 270 11.56 -12.88 -15.49
C LEU A 270 13.00 -13.36 -15.25
N LYS A 271 13.97 -12.62 -15.81
CA LYS A 271 15.40 -12.81 -15.58
C LYS A 271 15.90 -11.92 -14.45
N GLU A 272 17.07 -12.23 -13.91
CA GLU A 272 17.61 -11.58 -12.70
C GLU A 272 17.95 -10.09 -12.86
N PHE A 273 18.04 -9.59 -14.10
CA PHE A 273 18.26 -8.18 -14.43
C PHE A 273 16.96 -7.40 -14.70
N GLN A 274 15.80 -8.09 -14.70
CA GLN A 274 14.51 -7.48 -15.03
C GLN A 274 13.78 -7.11 -13.76
N LYS A 275 13.15 -5.92 -13.73
CA LYS A 275 12.34 -5.47 -12.59
C LYS A 275 10.93 -5.04 -13.02
N VAL A 276 9.94 -5.37 -12.20
CA VAL A 276 8.51 -5.08 -12.43
C VAL A 276 7.88 -4.41 -11.20
N ASN A 277 6.93 -3.50 -11.44
CA ASN A 277 6.38 -2.57 -10.44
C ASN A 277 5.26 -3.15 -9.54
N HIS A 278 5.19 -4.48 -9.39
CA HIS A 278 4.24 -5.17 -8.52
C HIS A 278 4.84 -6.45 -7.91
N PHE A 279 4.47 -6.79 -6.66
CA PHE A 279 4.73 -8.12 -6.09
C PHE A 279 3.56 -9.09 -6.34
N PRO A 280 3.82 -10.40 -6.59
CA PRO A 280 2.78 -11.42 -6.61
C PRO A 280 2.00 -11.44 -5.29
N GLY A 281 0.70 -11.14 -5.34
CA GLY A 281 -0.17 -11.16 -4.15
C GLY A 281 -0.37 -9.81 -3.45
N SER A 282 0.23 -8.71 -3.94
CA SER A 282 0.08 -7.38 -3.33
C SER A 282 -1.37 -6.87 -3.29
N PHE A 283 -2.23 -7.41 -4.16
CA PHE A 283 -3.67 -7.17 -4.17
C PHE A 283 -4.37 -7.52 -2.84
N GLU A 284 -3.78 -8.34 -1.96
CA GLU A 284 -4.34 -8.63 -0.63
C GLU A 284 -4.46 -7.35 0.23
N LEU A 285 -3.62 -6.34 -0.01
CA LEU A 285 -3.76 -5.00 0.57
C LEU A 285 -4.67 -4.08 -0.24
N GLY A 286 -4.79 -4.31 -1.55
CA GLY A 286 -5.41 -3.38 -2.50
C GLY A 286 -6.92 -3.44 -2.60
N ARG A 287 -7.52 -4.63 -2.42
CA ARG A 287 -8.99 -4.74 -2.43
C ARG A 287 -9.56 -4.47 -1.04
N LYS A 288 -10.73 -3.83 -0.99
CA LYS A 288 -11.37 -3.41 0.25
C LYS A 288 -11.79 -4.60 1.13
N ASP A 289 -12.10 -5.74 0.52
CA ASP A 289 -12.45 -6.99 1.21
C ASP A 289 -11.22 -7.77 1.72
N THR A 290 -10.17 -7.85 0.92
CA THR A 290 -8.92 -8.53 1.32
C THR A 290 -8.20 -7.75 2.42
N LEU A 291 -8.19 -6.41 2.33
CA LEU A 291 -7.66 -5.53 3.36
C LEU A 291 -8.47 -5.65 4.66
N HIS A 292 -9.80 -5.60 4.60
CA HIS A 292 -10.67 -5.81 5.78
C HIS A 292 -10.38 -7.15 6.46
N ARG A 293 -10.40 -8.25 5.69
CA ARG A 293 -10.08 -9.60 6.18
C ARG A 293 -8.70 -9.68 6.84
N THR A 294 -7.71 -9.01 6.26
CA THR A 294 -6.32 -9.03 6.75
C THR A 294 -6.14 -8.18 8.01
N MET A 295 -6.73 -6.98 8.06
CA MET A 295 -6.79 -6.16 9.28
C MET A 295 -7.56 -6.86 10.41
N GLY A 296 -8.64 -7.59 10.08
CA GLY A 296 -9.37 -8.45 11.01
C GLY A 296 -8.47 -9.52 11.63
N LYS A 297 -7.87 -10.40 10.80
CA LYS A 297 -6.95 -11.45 11.24
C LYS A 297 -5.82 -10.95 12.16
N MET A 298 -5.33 -9.73 11.96
CA MET A 298 -4.30 -9.14 12.81
C MET A 298 -4.87 -8.54 14.11
N ARG A 299 -6.07 -7.96 14.08
CA ARG A 299 -6.80 -7.56 15.28
C ARG A 299 -7.15 -8.73 16.17
N ASP A 300 -7.55 -9.87 15.60
CA ASP A 300 -7.89 -11.07 16.37
C ASP A 300 -6.68 -11.63 17.14
N ARG A 301 -5.47 -11.37 16.65
CA ARG A 301 -4.19 -11.81 17.25
C ARG A 301 -3.55 -10.78 18.19
N HIS A 302 -3.74 -9.49 17.93
CA HIS A 302 -2.97 -8.42 18.57
C HIS A 302 -3.86 -7.33 19.21
N GLY A 303 -5.19 -7.44 19.11
CA GLY A 303 -6.16 -6.55 19.74
C GLY A 303 -6.03 -5.09 19.32
N LEU A 304 -5.86 -4.21 20.31
CA LEU A 304 -5.82 -2.75 20.14
C LEU A 304 -4.62 -2.26 19.29
N GLU A 305 -3.59 -3.10 19.11
CA GLU A 305 -2.44 -2.82 18.23
C GLU A 305 -2.85 -2.53 16.77
N TYR A 306 -4.05 -2.98 16.36
CA TYR A 306 -4.65 -2.76 15.04
C TYR A 306 -5.91 -1.87 15.08
N ASP A 307 -6.18 -1.13 16.16
CA ASP A 307 -7.32 -0.19 16.27
C ASP A 307 -7.20 1.07 15.39
N PHE A 308 -6.12 1.21 14.62
CA PHE A 308 -5.99 2.24 13.59
C PHE A 308 -6.88 1.99 12.36
N TYR A 309 -7.38 0.76 12.15
CA TYR A 309 -8.32 0.45 11.08
C TYR A 309 -9.77 0.59 11.60
N PRO A 310 -10.66 1.39 11.01
CA PRO A 310 -12.01 1.56 11.56
C PRO A 310 -12.78 0.23 11.56
N LYS A 311 -13.63 0.00 12.57
CA LYS A 311 -14.45 -1.23 12.69
C LYS A 311 -15.25 -1.47 11.41
N SER A 312 -15.11 -2.64 10.81
CA SER A 312 -15.61 -2.98 9.48
C SER A 312 -16.30 -4.33 9.47
N TYR A 313 -17.19 -4.51 8.49
CA TYR A 313 -18.08 -5.64 8.32
C TYR A 313 -18.10 -6.04 6.85
N SER A 314 -18.00 -7.33 6.56
CA SER A 314 -18.34 -7.85 5.23
C SER A 314 -19.85 -7.95 5.11
N TRP A 315 -20.41 -7.56 3.97
CA TRP A 315 -21.85 -7.67 3.71
C TRP A 315 -22.12 -8.62 2.55
N PRO A 316 -22.99 -9.64 2.73
CA PRO A 316 -23.94 -9.82 3.84
C PRO A 316 -23.39 -10.58 5.07
N GLU A 317 -22.16 -11.09 5.04
CA GLU A 317 -21.68 -12.13 5.96
C GLU A 317 -21.73 -11.73 7.45
N SER A 318 -21.40 -10.47 7.77
CA SER A 318 -21.40 -9.92 9.14
C SER A 318 -22.69 -9.14 9.49
N GLN A 319 -23.81 -9.40 8.80
CA GLN A 319 -25.08 -8.68 8.99
C GLN A 319 -25.54 -8.64 10.47
N ASN A 320 -25.42 -9.74 11.20
CA ASN A 320 -25.86 -9.83 12.59
C ASN A 320 -25.03 -8.94 13.53
N GLU A 321 -23.70 -8.94 13.35
CA GLU A 321 -22.78 -8.10 14.13
C GLU A 321 -23.01 -6.60 13.87
N LEU A 322 -23.27 -6.23 12.62
CA LEU A 322 -23.61 -4.86 12.23
C LEU A 322 -24.97 -4.44 12.81
N ASN A 323 -25.96 -5.35 12.84
CA ASN A 323 -27.25 -5.09 13.48
C ASN A 323 -27.10 -4.81 14.97
N MET A 324 -26.28 -5.61 15.66
CA MET A 324 -25.97 -5.41 17.08
C MET A 324 -25.23 -4.09 17.33
N ASP A 325 -24.24 -3.72 16.50
CA ASP A 325 -23.48 -2.47 16.66
C ASP A 325 -24.35 -1.22 16.42
N ILE A 326 -25.22 -1.26 15.40
CA ILE A 326 -26.21 -0.21 15.14
C ILE A 326 -27.18 -0.09 16.33
N SER A 327 -27.71 -1.22 16.81
CA SER A 327 -28.69 -1.27 17.91
C SER A 327 -28.07 -0.76 19.23
N ASN A 328 -26.87 -1.24 19.59
CA ASN A 328 -26.13 -0.81 20.78
C ASN A 328 -25.77 0.69 20.74
N SER A 329 -25.67 1.29 19.55
CA SER A 329 -25.48 2.73 19.39
C SER A 329 -26.78 3.55 19.46
N ASN A 330 -27.95 2.91 19.59
CA ASN A 330 -29.27 3.52 19.39
C ASN A 330 -29.38 4.27 18.05
N GLY A 331 -28.76 3.74 16.99
CA GLY A 331 -28.71 4.36 15.65
C GLY A 331 -27.93 5.68 15.56
N LYS A 332 -27.15 6.05 16.59
CA LYS A 332 -26.34 7.28 16.62
C LYS A 332 -25.04 7.16 15.82
N ASN A 333 -24.51 5.94 15.65
CA ASN A 333 -23.33 5.72 14.81
C ASN A 333 -23.67 5.92 13.32
N LEU A 334 -22.77 6.57 12.60
CA LEU A 334 -22.76 6.57 11.13
C LEU A 334 -21.82 5.47 10.62
N TYR A 335 -22.13 4.91 9.46
CA TYR A 335 -21.34 3.90 8.77
C TYR A 335 -21.21 4.28 7.28
N ILE A 336 -20.09 3.95 6.66
CA ILE A 336 -19.78 4.17 5.25
C ILE A 336 -19.78 2.84 4.50
N VAL A 337 -20.65 2.75 3.50
CA VAL A 337 -20.79 1.59 2.61
C VAL A 337 -19.81 1.76 1.43
N LYS A 338 -18.88 0.82 1.27
CA LYS A 338 -17.87 0.80 0.19
C LYS A 338 -18.04 -0.47 -0.66
N PRO A 339 -18.38 -0.41 -1.97
CA PRO A 339 -18.43 -1.61 -2.82
C PRO A 339 -17.02 -2.25 -2.97
N LYS A 340 -16.92 -3.59 -2.92
CA LYS A 340 -15.61 -4.30 -2.83
C LYS A 340 -14.59 -3.89 -3.90
N ALA A 341 -15.03 -3.77 -5.16
CA ALA A 341 -14.19 -3.50 -6.33
C ALA A 341 -14.31 -2.06 -6.88
N SER A 342 -14.89 -1.11 -6.13
CA SER A 342 -15.08 0.27 -6.61
C SER A 342 -13.94 1.23 -6.23
N SER A 343 -13.69 2.18 -7.12
CA SER A 343 -12.70 3.26 -7.04
C SER A 343 -13.33 4.63 -7.29
N CYS A 344 -12.56 5.70 -7.07
CA CYS A 344 -12.97 7.09 -7.34
C CYS A 344 -14.23 7.54 -6.58
N GLY A 345 -14.53 6.91 -5.44
CA GLY A 345 -15.71 7.17 -4.61
C GLY A 345 -17.04 6.65 -5.16
N ARG A 346 -17.07 5.98 -6.33
CA ARG A 346 -18.32 5.56 -6.99
C ARG A 346 -19.10 4.55 -6.13
N GLY A 347 -20.39 4.82 -5.93
CA GLY A 347 -21.30 3.97 -5.16
C GLY A 347 -21.16 4.04 -3.64
N ILE A 348 -20.27 4.87 -3.10
CA ILE A 348 -20.11 5.04 -1.65
C ILE A 348 -21.30 5.81 -1.06
N LYS A 349 -21.81 5.36 0.09
CA LYS A 349 -22.94 5.99 0.81
C LYS A 349 -22.72 5.98 2.32
N VAL A 350 -23.20 7.01 3.02
CA VAL A 350 -23.26 7.03 4.49
C VAL A 350 -24.64 6.56 4.93
N ILE A 351 -24.70 5.70 5.95
CA ILE A 351 -25.92 5.09 6.51
C ILE A 351 -25.91 5.13 8.04
N ASN A 352 -27.09 5.02 8.64
CA ASN A 352 -27.32 4.80 10.07
C ASN A 352 -28.33 3.68 10.38
N LYS A 353 -28.90 3.03 9.33
CA LYS A 353 -29.87 1.93 9.46
C LYS A 353 -29.59 0.85 8.40
N LEU A 354 -29.74 -0.42 8.75
CA LEU A 354 -29.55 -1.55 7.81
C LEU A 354 -30.42 -1.45 6.55
N SER A 355 -31.64 -0.94 6.64
CA SER A 355 -32.56 -0.76 5.51
C SER A 355 -32.08 0.25 4.45
N GLN A 356 -30.97 0.96 4.69
CA GLN A 356 -30.32 1.83 3.71
C GLN A 356 -29.24 1.09 2.87
N VAL A 357 -28.86 -0.13 3.26
CA VAL A 357 -27.93 -0.98 2.50
C VAL A 357 -28.63 -1.47 1.23
N LYS A 358 -28.13 -1.06 0.06
CA LYS A 358 -28.65 -1.46 -1.27
C LYS A 358 -27.62 -2.16 -2.16
N CYS A 359 -26.44 -2.48 -1.63
CA CYS A 359 -25.45 -3.31 -2.31
C CYS A 359 -25.72 -4.79 -2.04
N LYS A 360 -25.56 -5.64 -3.06
CA LYS A 360 -25.54 -7.10 -2.89
C LYS A 360 -24.27 -7.54 -2.16
N ASP A 361 -23.15 -6.92 -2.51
CA ASP A 361 -21.83 -7.21 -1.95
C ASP A 361 -21.05 -5.90 -1.73
N CYS A 362 -20.55 -5.69 -0.51
CA CYS A 362 -19.86 -4.49 -0.07
C CYS A 362 -19.15 -4.68 1.29
N ILE A 363 -18.25 -3.76 1.62
CA ILE A 363 -17.73 -3.58 2.98
C ILE A 363 -18.45 -2.40 3.63
N ILE A 364 -18.96 -2.59 4.83
CA ILE A 364 -19.58 -1.54 5.63
C ILE A 364 -18.62 -1.21 6.77
N GLN A 365 -18.22 0.05 6.90
CA GLN A 365 -17.20 0.50 7.85
C GLN A 365 -17.79 1.58 8.76
N ARG A 366 -17.45 1.61 10.05
CA ARG A 366 -17.87 2.68 10.97
C ARG A 366 -17.26 4.01 10.52
N TYR A 367 -18.07 5.05 10.40
CA TYR A 367 -17.63 6.38 10.03
C TYR A 367 -16.86 7.03 11.19
N ILE A 368 -15.74 7.69 10.90
CA ILE A 368 -14.96 8.47 11.88
C ILE A 368 -15.67 9.82 12.05
N PRO A 369 -16.32 10.10 13.20
CA PRO A 369 -17.29 11.19 13.31
C PRO A 369 -16.63 12.57 13.35
N ASN A 370 -15.44 12.67 13.96
CA ASN A 370 -14.73 13.91 14.21
C ASN A 370 -13.39 13.90 13.45
N PRO A 371 -13.37 14.06 12.11
CA PRO A 371 -12.11 14.27 11.40
C PRO A 371 -11.48 15.60 11.85
N LEU A 372 -10.15 15.68 11.83
CA LEU A 372 -9.45 16.96 11.94
C LEU A 372 -9.85 17.85 10.76
N LEU A 373 -10.07 19.14 11.03
CA LEU A 373 -10.52 20.11 10.04
C LEU A 373 -9.48 21.22 9.86
N ILE A 374 -9.29 21.63 8.61
CA ILE A 374 -8.56 22.84 8.23
C ILE A 374 -9.59 23.75 7.56
N ASP A 375 -9.75 24.99 8.04
CA ASP A 375 -10.78 25.94 7.57
C ASP A 375 -12.23 25.38 7.59
N ASN A 376 -12.54 24.48 8.52
CA ASN A 376 -13.79 23.69 8.61
C ASN A 376 -14.02 22.68 7.46
N LYS A 377 -13.01 22.47 6.62
CA LYS A 377 -12.96 21.45 5.56
C LYS A 377 -12.33 20.17 6.11
N LYS A 378 -12.96 19.02 5.82
CA LYS A 378 -12.35 17.70 6.03
C LYS A 378 -11.22 17.49 5.03
N PHE A 379 -10.14 16.80 5.41
CA PHE A 379 -9.09 16.37 4.48
C PHE A 379 -8.74 14.88 4.65
N ASP A 380 -8.03 14.31 3.67
CA ASP A 380 -7.28 13.05 3.80
C ASP A 380 -5.82 13.22 3.37
N LEU A 381 -4.97 12.30 3.83
CA LEU A 381 -3.55 12.21 3.47
C LEU A 381 -3.34 11.04 2.52
N ARG A 382 -2.92 11.33 1.28
CA ARG A 382 -2.31 10.37 0.36
C ARG A 382 -0.80 10.33 0.62
N ILE A 383 -0.35 9.24 1.23
CA ILE A 383 1.05 9.00 1.56
C ILE A 383 1.63 7.94 0.61
N TYR A 384 2.79 8.20 0.02
CA TYR A 384 3.43 7.26 -0.91
C TYR A 384 4.42 6.37 -0.17
N VAL A 385 4.27 5.05 -0.32
CA VAL A 385 5.10 4.03 0.34
C VAL A 385 5.74 3.15 -0.72
N GLY A 386 7.07 3.16 -0.78
CA GLY A 386 7.86 2.26 -1.61
C GLY A 386 8.22 0.99 -0.84
N VAL A 387 7.96 -0.17 -1.41
CA VAL A 387 8.49 -1.45 -0.92
C VAL A 387 9.45 -1.98 -1.99
N THR A 388 10.72 -2.13 -1.64
CA THR A 388 11.72 -2.65 -2.58
C THR A 388 11.80 -4.16 -2.55
N ASP A 389 11.51 -4.82 -1.43
CA ASP A 389 11.66 -6.27 -1.27
C ASP A 389 10.76 -6.77 -0.12
N PHE A 390 10.37 -8.05 -0.16
CA PHE A 390 9.65 -8.78 0.89
C PHE A 390 10.52 -9.88 1.55
N HIS A 391 11.70 -10.20 0.98
CA HIS A 391 12.61 -11.20 1.51
C HIS A 391 14.12 -10.82 1.34
N PRO A 392 14.65 -9.91 2.17
CA PRO A 392 14.04 -9.38 3.40
C PRO A 392 13.02 -8.28 3.11
N LEU A 393 12.07 -8.09 4.03
CA LEU A 393 11.10 -7.00 3.93
C LEU A 393 11.80 -5.64 4.07
N LYS A 394 11.56 -4.72 3.11
CA LYS A 394 12.13 -3.37 3.07
C LYS A 394 11.05 -2.35 2.70
N ILE A 395 10.70 -1.48 3.64
CA ILE A 395 9.61 -0.49 3.56
C ILE A 395 10.18 0.92 3.69
N TYR A 396 9.78 1.81 2.79
CA TYR A 396 10.19 3.21 2.77
C TYR A 396 8.97 4.13 2.58
N MET A 397 8.89 5.20 3.36
CA MET A 397 7.88 6.25 3.20
C MET A 397 8.50 7.43 2.45
N PHE A 398 7.84 7.91 1.40
CA PHE A 398 8.23 9.15 0.73
C PHE A 398 7.89 10.33 1.65
N GLN A 399 8.81 11.29 1.76
CA GLN A 399 8.64 12.43 2.68
C GLN A 399 7.49 13.37 2.28
N GLU A 400 7.10 13.33 1.00
CA GLU A 400 5.98 14.09 0.44
C GLU A 400 4.76 13.25 0.09
N GLY A 401 3.63 13.93 -0.02
CA GLY A 401 2.34 13.34 -0.36
C GLY A 401 1.32 14.41 -0.75
N LEU A 402 0.06 14.02 -0.87
CA LEU A 402 -1.02 14.95 -1.24
C LEU A 402 -2.05 15.02 -0.10
N VAL A 403 -2.33 16.23 0.36
CA VAL A 403 -3.39 16.52 1.33
C VAL A 403 -4.59 17.05 0.54
N SER A 404 -5.66 16.26 0.47
CA SER A 404 -6.85 16.62 -0.33
C SER A 404 -7.97 17.11 0.59
N SER A 405 -8.37 18.38 0.48
CA SER A 405 -9.43 18.96 1.33
C SER A 405 -10.75 19.18 0.58
N ASN A 406 -11.84 19.17 1.35
CA ASN A 406 -13.22 19.14 0.84
C ASN A 406 -13.94 20.49 0.88
N LYS A 407 -15.20 20.48 0.41
CA LYS A 407 -16.20 21.49 0.78
C LYS A 407 -16.43 21.51 2.30
N ASP A 408 -17.03 22.60 2.80
CA ASP A 408 -17.52 22.75 4.17
C ASP A 408 -18.36 21.54 4.60
N ILE A 409 -18.10 21.01 5.79
CA ILE A 409 -18.77 19.81 6.35
C ILE A 409 -20.31 19.93 6.45
N LYS A 410 -20.88 21.13 6.27
CA LYS A 410 -22.32 21.36 6.13
C LYS A 410 -22.93 20.83 4.83
N ASP A 411 -22.13 20.63 3.77
CA ASP A 411 -22.58 20.01 2.53
C ASP A 411 -22.75 18.49 2.74
N LYS A 412 -23.91 17.95 2.36
CA LYS A 412 -24.24 16.51 2.44
C LYS A 412 -23.27 15.63 1.63
N TYR A 413 -22.52 16.21 0.69
CA TYR A 413 -21.52 15.52 -0.12
C TYR A 413 -20.07 15.67 0.42
N ALA A 414 -19.81 16.55 1.40
CA ALA A 414 -18.48 16.81 1.97
C ALA A 414 -17.86 15.64 2.76
N HIS A 415 -18.50 14.46 2.80
CA HIS A 415 -18.01 13.29 3.51
C HIS A 415 -16.92 12.51 2.76
N LEU A 416 -16.82 12.66 1.43
CA LEU A 416 -15.91 11.92 0.54
C LEU A 416 -14.82 12.85 -0.01
N THR A 417 -13.55 12.56 0.25
CA THR A 417 -12.41 13.45 -0.09
C THR A 417 -11.76 13.16 -1.45
N ASN A 418 -12.31 12.21 -2.21
CA ASN A 418 -11.76 11.75 -3.49
C ASN A 418 -11.60 12.89 -4.51
N TYR A 419 -10.36 13.19 -4.91
CA TYR A 419 -10.02 14.18 -5.95
C TYR A 419 -10.83 14.03 -7.24
N SER A 420 -11.15 12.80 -7.66
CA SER A 420 -11.97 12.51 -8.84
C SER A 420 -13.39 13.09 -8.78
N ILE A 421 -13.93 13.33 -7.59
CA ILE A 421 -15.23 13.96 -7.36
C ILE A 421 -15.04 15.48 -7.24
N ASN A 422 -14.05 15.92 -6.46
CA ASN A 422 -13.88 17.33 -6.13
C ASN A 422 -13.32 18.19 -7.27
N LYS A 423 -12.54 17.63 -8.20
CA LYS A 423 -11.96 18.36 -9.34
C LYS A 423 -12.98 19.00 -10.29
N HIS A 424 -14.24 18.59 -10.20
CA HIS A 424 -15.36 19.08 -11.01
C HIS A 424 -16.30 20.00 -10.21
N SER A 425 -15.84 20.54 -9.06
CA SER A 425 -16.64 21.44 -8.24
C SER A 425 -16.17 22.89 -8.35
N ASP A 426 -17.12 23.81 -8.38
CA ASP A 426 -16.91 25.26 -8.60
C ASP A 426 -16.12 25.95 -7.46
N THR A 427 -15.81 25.21 -6.41
CA THR A 427 -15.06 25.64 -5.21
C THR A 427 -13.72 24.91 -5.09
N PHE A 428 -13.18 24.38 -6.19
CA PHE A 428 -11.90 23.66 -6.21
C PHE A 428 -10.75 24.60 -6.58
N GLU A 429 -10.09 25.14 -5.55
CA GLU A 429 -8.93 26.04 -5.69
C GLU A 429 -7.62 25.24 -5.75
N THR A 430 -6.69 25.64 -6.61
CA THR A 430 -5.33 25.06 -6.69
C THR A 430 -4.28 26.16 -6.55
N SER A 431 -3.41 26.04 -5.55
CA SER A 431 -2.11 26.76 -5.54
C SER A 431 -1.08 26.00 -6.38
N GLU A 432 -0.11 26.71 -6.94
CA GLU A 432 1.01 26.08 -7.66
C GLU A 432 2.06 25.53 -6.70
N GLU A 433 2.28 26.19 -5.55
CA GLU A 433 3.24 25.78 -4.53
C GLU A 433 2.71 24.71 -3.56
N GLY A 434 1.38 24.62 -3.39
CA GLY A 434 0.73 23.61 -2.53
C GLY A 434 0.69 23.97 -1.05
N ASP A 435 0.56 25.26 -0.74
CA ASP A 435 0.36 25.85 0.58
C ASP A 435 -1.06 26.40 0.80
N ALA A 436 -1.84 26.59 -0.27
CA ALA A 436 -3.20 27.12 -0.25
C ALA A 436 -4.20 26.35 -1.14
N GLY A 437 -5.50 26.57 -0.94
CA GLY A 437 -6.58 25.95 -1.73
C GLY A 437 -6.94 24.52 -1.30
N SER A 438 -7.49 23.74 -2.22
CA SER A 438 -8.10 22.41 -1.97
C SER A 438 -7.11 21.23 -2.07
N LYS A 439 -5.83 21.49 -2.38
CA LYS A 439 -4.72 20.52 -2.37
C LYS A 439 -3.49 21.15 -1.71
N TRP A 440 -2.92 20.52 -0.70
CA TRP A 440 -1.63 20.92 -0.11
C TRP A 440 -0.59 19.78 -0.20
N THR A 441 0.69 20.13 -0.04
CA THR A 441 1.79 19.19 0.17
C THR A 441 1.84 18.69 1.63
N ILE A 442 2.58 17.61 1.91
CA ILE A 442 2.79 17.16 3.30
C ILE A 442 3.69 18.16 4.06
N SER A 443 4.69 18.76 3.42
CA SER A 443 5.49 19.81 4.07
C SER A 443 4.67 21.06 4.40
N ALA A 444 3.71 21.45 3.55
CA ALA A 444 2.79 22.55 3.85
C ALA A 444 1.89 22.25 5.05
N LEU A 445 1.38 21.02 5.18
CA LEU A 445 0.62 20.60 6.36
C LEU A 445 1.47 20.62 7.64
N LYS A 446 2.70 20.11 7.59
CA LYS A 446 3.65 20.16 8.72
C LYS A 446 3.99 21.60 9.11
N LYS A 447 4.20 22.48 8.12
CA LYS A 447 4.36 23.93 8.34
C LYS A 447 3.13 24.53 9.02
N TYR A 448 1.93 24.26 8.51
CA TYR A 448 0.67 24.72 9.10
C TYR A 448 0.50 24.26 10.56
N PHE A 449 0.81 22.99 10.88
CA PHE A 449 0.79 22.51 12.26
C PHE A 449 1.79 23.25 13.14
N LYS A 450 3.04 23.42 12.69
CA LYS A 450 4.08 24.18 13.40
C LYS A 450 3.66 25.63 13.65
N ASP A 451 3.16 26.32 12.63
CA ASP A 451 2.75 27.72 12.70
C ASP A 451 1.53 27.91 13.62
N ASN A 452 0.63 26.91 13.69
CA ASN A 452 -0.50 26.84 14.64
C ASN A 452 -0.14 26.20 16.01
N LYS A 453 1.14 25.88 16.26
CA LYS A 453 1.65 25.28 17.51
C LYS A 453 1.04 23.92 17.88
N VAL A 454 0.71 23.12 16.87
CA VAL A 454 0.26 21.72 17.01
C VAL A 454 1.48 20.80 16.99
N ASP A 455 1.62 19.93 18.00
CA ASP A 455 2.62 18.85 17.98
C ASP A 455 2.10 17.66 17.17
N ASP A 456 2.66 17.46 15.98
CA ASP A 456 2.34 16.35 15.08
C ASP A 456 3.30 15.15 15.23
N SER A 457 4.24 15.18 16.20
CA SER A 457 5.25 14.13 16.41
C SER A 457 4.63 12.74 16.61
N MET A 458 3.51 12.66 17.35
CA MET A 458 2.81 11.40 17.59
C MET A 458 1.92 10.96 16.42
N LEU A 459 1.41 11.92 15.63
CA LEU A 459 0.67 11.64 14.39
C LEU A 459 1.59 10.94 13.36
N TRP A 460 2.78 11.49 13.10
CA TRP A 460 3.69 10.90 12.12
C TRP A 460 4.24 9.53 12.57
N ARG A 461 4.59 9.37 13.86
CA ARG A 461 4.94 8.03 14.41
C ARG A 461 3.79 7.03 14.27
N GLY A 462 2.54 7.46 14.48
CA GLY A 462 1.36 6.63 14.27
C GLY A 462 1.15 6.23 12.81
N ILE A 463 1.40 7.16 11.88
CA ILE A 463 1.38 6.90 10.43
C ILE A 463 2.44 5.86 10.04
N GLU A 464 3.67 6.00 10.53
CA GLU A 464 4.75 5.03 10.28
C GLU A 464 4.41 3.64 10.84
N ASP A 465 3.86 3.59 12.06
CA ASP A 465 3.42 2.35 12.71
C ASP A 465 2.29 1.65 11.93
N ILE A 466 1.31 2.40 11.43
CA ILE A 466 0.26 1.92 10.51
C ILE A 466 0.88 1.30 9.26
N ILE A 467 1.76 2.03 8.58
CA ILE A 467 2.37 1.58 7.33
C ILE A 467 3.12 0.26 7.55
N ILE A 468 3.98 0.18 8.57
CA ILE A 468 4.74 -1.03 8.88
C ILE A 468 3.80 -2.20 9.21
N LYS A 469 2.85 -2.02 10.14
CA LYS A 469 1.89 -3.05 10.56
C LYS A 469 0.99 -3.54 9.43
N THR A 470 0.61 -2.66 8.52
CA THR A 470 -0.22 -3.01 7.35
C THR A 470 0.58 -3.77 6.31
N ILE A 471 1.82 -3.39 5.96
CA ILE A 471 2.63 -4.19 5.03
C ILE A 471 2.96 -5.58 5.64
N ILE A 472 3.35 -5.65 6.92
CA ILE A 472 3.62 -6.93 7.61
C ILE A 472 2.40 -7.86 7.59
N SER A 473 1.17 -7.32 7.66
CA SER A 473 -0.04 -8.14 7.64
C SER A 473 -0.24 -8.96 6.34
N ALA A 474 0.38 -8.54 5.22
CA ALA A 474 0.38 -9.26 3.95
C ALA A 474 1.69 -10.02 3.65
N ASP A 475 2.73 -9.87 4.49
CA ASP A 475 4.07 -10.46 4.28
C ASP A 475 4.01 -11.96 3.98
N ASP A 476 3.18 -12.72 4.70
CA ASP A 476 3.11 -14.17 4.54
C ASP A 476 2.41 -14.62 3.25
N THR A 477 1.36 -13.90 2.85
CA THR A 477 0.67 -14.10 1.56
C THR A 477 1.61 -13.79 0.40
N VAL A 478 2.28 -12.62 0.44
CA VAL A 478 3.17 -12.15 -0.63
C VAL A 478 4.41 -13.06 -0.74
N ASN A 479 5.09 -13.38 0.37
CA ASN A 479 6.21 -14.32 0.36
C ASN A 479 5.81 -15.70 -0.19
N SER A 480 4.63 -16.22 0.20
CA SER A 480 4.13 -17.51 -0.29
C SER A 480 3.82 -17.49 -1.79
N MET A 481 3.29 -16.38 -2.31
CA MET A 481 3.06 -16.22 -3.75
C MET A 481 4.36 -15.99 -4.53
N MET A 482 5.31 -15.20 -4.02
CA MET A 482 6.65 -15.04 -4.59
C MET A 482 7.38 -16.38 -4.69
N ALA A 483 7.46 -17.16 -3.60
CA ALA A 483 8.13 -18.46 -3.57
C ALA A 483 7.50 -19.50 -4.51
N ARG A 484 6.22 -19.34 -4.88
CA ARG A 484 5.52 -20.18 -5.87
C ARG A 484 5.69 -19.73 -7.33
N THR A 485 6.04 -18.47 -7.57
CA THR A 485 5.96 -17.85 -8.92
C THR A 485 7.29 -17.34 -9.44
N ILE A 486 8.10 -16.68 -8.61
CA ILE A 486 9.39 -16.10 -8.99
C ILE A 486 10.46 -17.19 -8.97
N LYS A 487 11.19 -17.32 -10.08
CA LYS A 487 12.32 -18.27 -10.22
C LYS A 487 13.70 -17.61 -10.14
N SER A 488 13.77 -16.28 -10.15
CA SER A 488 15.02 -15.54 -9.96
C SER A 488 15.50 -15.65 -8.51
N LYS A 489 16.82 -15.69 -8.30
CA LYS A 489 17.44 -15.58 -6.98
C LYS A 489 17.58 -14.12 -6.54
N LYS A 490 17.71 -13.19 -7.50
CA LYS A 490 17.63 -11.75 -7.26
C LYS A 490 16.17 -11.33 -7.10
N ASN A 491 15.96 -10.23 -6.36
CA ASN A 491 14.66 -9.59 -6.34
C ASN A 491 14.38 -8.89 -7.69
N VAL A 492 13.24 -9.23 -8.29
CA VAL A 492 12.73 -8.73 -9.58
C VAL A 492 11.46 -7.89 -9.44
N CYS A 493 11.01 -7.63 -8.21
CA CYS A 493 9.78 -6.90 -7.91
C CYS A 493 10.06 -5.68 -7.02
N TYR A 494 9.28 -4.63 -7.22
CA TYR A 494 9.21 -3.46 -6.34
C TYR A 494 7.79 -2.91 -6.45
N GLU A 495 7.32 -2.09 -5.51
CA GLU A 495 5.95 -1.57 -5.57
C GLU A 495 5.84 -0.20 -4.89
N VAL A 496 4.91 0.62 -5.39
CA VAL A 496 4.57 1.91 -4.78
C VAL A 496 3.09 1.94 -4.44
N PHE A 497 2.80 1.94 -3.14
CA PHE A 497 1.46 2.02 -2.59
C PHE A 497 1.10 3.48 -2.29
N GLY A 498 -0.16 3.85 -2.54
CA GLY A 498 -0.76 5.05 -1.95
C GLY A 498 -1.56 4.67 -0.72
N PHE A 499 -1.10 5.03 0.48
CA PHE A 499 -1.87 4.89 1.71
C PHE A 499 -2.82 6.09 1.84
N ASP A 500 -4.08 5.81 2.14
CA ASP A 500 -5.13 6.81 2.35
C ASP A 500 -5.43 6.89 3.86
N ILE A 501 -4.94 7.93 4.53
CA ILE A 501 -5.05 8.12 5.98
C ILE A 501 -5.99 9.29 6.30
N LEU A 502 -6.91 9.09 7.25
CA LEU A 502 -7.67 10.17 7.88
C LEU A 502 -7.10 10.48 9.26
N VAL A 503 -7.06 11.76 9.64
CA VAL A 503 -6.68 12.21 10.99
C VAL A 503 -7.95 12.65 11.72
N ASP A 504 -8.09 12.29 13.01
CA ASP A 504 -9.19 12.76 13.86
C ASP A 504 -8.81 13.98 14.74
N ASP A 505 -9.79 14.51 15.47
CA ASP A 505 -9.65 15.66 16.37
C ASP A 505 -8.69 15.43 17.56
N TYR A 506 -8.24 14.19 17.79
CA TYR A 506 -7.21 13.82 18.76
C TYR A 506 -5.84 13.55 18.12
N LEU A 507 -5.66 13.89 16.84
CA LEU A 507 -4.48 13.59 16.02
C LEU A 507 -4.18 12.08 15.87
N LYS A 508 -5.16 11.19 16.11
CA LYS A 508 -5.00 9.76 15.81
C LYS A 508 -5.14 9.55 14.30
N PRO A 509 -4.16 8.91 13.63
CA PRO A 509 -4.29 8.49 12.24
C PRO A 509 -5.13 7.21 12.12
N TRP A 510 -5.92 7.13 11.06
CA TRP A 510 -6.79 6.00 10.73
C TRP A 510 -6.61 5.56 9.27
N LEU A 511 -6.45 4.25 9.03
CA LEU A 511 -6.31 3.69 7.70
C LEU A 511 -7.68 3.57 6.98
N LEU A 512 -7.85 4.28 5.86
CA LEU A 512 -9.07 4.20 5.05
C LEU A 512 -9.00 3.12 3.96
N GLU A 513 -7.90 3.08 3.20
CA GLU A 513 -7.58 2.08 2.18
C GLU A 513 -6.09 2.13 1.78
N VAL A 514 -5.62 1.10 1.05
CA VAL A 514 -4.28 1.07 0.43
C VAL A 514 -4.46 0.89 -1.08
N ASN A 515 -3.93 1.84 -1.85
CA ASN A 515 -3.98 1.84 -3.31
C ASN A 515 -2.70 1.20 -3.89
N VAL A 516 -2.83 -0.02 -4.41
CA VAL A 516 -1.74 -0.82 -5.05
C VAL A 516 -1.33 -0.26 -6.43
N SER A 517 -2.07 0.71 -6.95
CA SER A 517 -1.72 1.43 -8.19
C SER A 517 -2.20 2.89 -8.06
N PRO A 518 -1.52 3.72 -7.25
CA PRO A 518 -1.94 5.09 -7.02
C PRO A 518 -1.81 5.91 -8.32
N SER A 519 -2.73 6.86 -8.53
CA SER A 519 -2.67 7.70 -9.74
C SER A 519 -1.44 8.60 -9.75
N LEU A 520 -0.66 8.50 -10.82
CA LEU A 520 0.50 9.35 -11.12
C LEU A 520 0.20 10.39 -12.22
N SER A 521 -1.07 10.55 -12.61
CA SER A 521 -1.54 11.65 -13.47
C SER A 521 -1.20 13.00 -12.84
N SER A 522 -0.79 13.98 -13.65
CA SER A 522 -0.03 15.15 -13.19
C SER A 522 -0.71 16.47 -13.55
N SER A 523 -1.99 16.57 -13.20
CA SER A 523 -2.92 17.68 -13.47
C SER A 523 -2.57 19.06 -12.88
N SER A 524 -1.45 19.23 -12.18
CA SER A 524 -0.99 20.51 -11.63
C SER A 524 0.54 20.54 -11.55
N ALA A 525 1.14 21.72 -11.43
CA ALA A 525 2.58 21.87 -11.22
C ALA A 525 3.05 21.14 -9.95
N MET A 526 2.28 21.25 -8.87
CA MET A 526 2.49 20.54 -7.59
C MET A 526 2.41 19.01 -7.75
N ASP A 527 1.35 18.49 -8.40
CA ASP A 527 1.22 17.06 -8.72
C ASP A 527 2.45 16.58 -9.49
N ARG A 528 2.85 17.32 -10.53
CA ARG A 528 3.99 16.99 -11.40
C ARG A 528 5.32 16.99 -10.63
N LYS A 529 5.57 18.01 -9.79
CA LYS A 529 6.76 18.13 -8.94
C LYS A 529 6.88 16.93 -7.99
N ILE A 530 5.82 16.61 -7.25
CA ILE A 530 5.81 15.50 -6.29
C ILE A 530 5.95 14.16 -7.01
N LYS A 531 5.15 13.89 -8.05
CA LYS A 531 5.12 12.58 -8.73
C LYS A 531 6.38 12.33 -9.56
N THR A 532 6.99 13.36 -10.15
CA THR A 532 8.27 13.24 -10.87
C THR A 532 9.42 12.95 -9.89
N ARG A 533 9.47 13.66 -8.75
CA ARG A 533 10.46 13.37 -7.70
C ARG A 533 10.24 11.97 -7.12
N LEU A 534 9.01 11.59 -6.78
CA LEU A 534 8.63 10.25 -6.29
C LEU A 534 9.17 9.14 -7.18
N ILE A 535 8.90 9.19 -8.49
CA ILE A 535 9.30 8.10 -9.39
C ILE A 535 10.81 8.12 -9.66
N ALA A 536 11.46 9.28 -9.80
CA ALA A 536 12.91 9.33 -9.92
C ALA A 536 13.62 8.75 -8.68
N ASN A 537 13.15 9.13 -7.49
CA ASN A 537 13.62 8.59 -6.21
C ASN A 537 13.34 7.08 -6.08
N LEU A 538 12.17 6.60 -6.52
CA LEU A 538 11.82 5.18 -6.49
C LEU A 538 12.74 4.35 -7.39
N MET A 539 13.00 4.80 -8.62
CA MET A 539 13.88 4.09 -9.55
C MET A 539 15.34 4.10 -9.10
N ASN A 540 15.80 5.21 -8.49
CA ASN A 540 17.07 5.26 -7.78
C ASN A 540 17.10 4.22 -6.66
N LEU A 541 16.16 4.25 -5.71
CA LEU A 541 16.08 3.31 -4.60
C LEU A 541 16.11 1.84 -5.09
N VAL A 542 15.25 1.49 -6.05
CA VAL A 542 15.13 0.15 -6.67
C VAL A 542 16.43 -0.35 -7.31
N GLY A 543 17.25 0.54 -7.86
CA GLY A 543 18.58 0.23 -8.40
C GLY A 543 18.55 -0.65 -9.65
N PHE A 544 18.67 -0.03 -10.83
CA PHE A 544 18.78 -0.76 -12.10
C PHE A 544 20.24 -1.00 -12.46
N GLU A 545 20.68 -2.25 -12.32
CA GLU A 545 22.05 -2.68 -12.59
C GLU A 545 22.38 -2.57 -14.09
N VAL A 546 23.54 -1.99 -14.42
CA VAL A 546 24.07 -2.05 -15.79
C VAL A 546 24.75 -3.41 -15.98
N CYS A 547 24.21 -4.26 -16.85
CA CYS A 547 24.72 -5.61 -17.07
C CYS A 547 24.81 -5.98 -18.57
N ASP A 548 25.94 -6.60 -18.94
CA ASP A 548 26.09 -7.26 -20.25
C ASP A 548 25.30 -8.56 -20.26
N ARG A 549 24.24 -8.61 -21.07
CA ARG A 549 23.33 -9.76 -21.15
C ARG A 549 23.99 -11.07 -21.59
N ARG A 550 25.15 -11.01 -22.26
CA ARG A 550 25.92 -12.21 -22.66
C ARG A 550 26.51 -12.90 -21.42
N LYS A 551 27.12 -12.12 -20.52
CA LYS A 551 27.82 -12.59 -19.31
C LYS A 551 26.89 -13.24 -18.30
N LEU A 552 25.58 -12.95 -18.34
CA LEU A 552 24.58 -13.56 -17.46
C LEU A 552 24.60 -15.09 -17.49
N LYS A 553 24.94 -15.73 -18.63
CA LYS A 553 25.07 -17.20 -18.70
C LYS A 553 26.31 -17.70 -17.95
N ASP A 554 27.44 -17.04 -18.15
CA ASP A 554 28.71 -17.39 -17.53
C ASP A 554 28.69 -17.11 -16.03
N ASP A 555 28.11 -15.99 -15.62
CA ASP A 555 27.97 -15.62 -14.21
C ASP A 555 26.93 -16.50 -13.51
N ALA A 556 25.81 -16.87 -14.16
CA ALA A 556 24.91 -17.89 -13.64
C ALA A 556 25.59 -19.26 -13.47
N LYS A 557 26.52 -19.62 -14.38
CA LYS A 557 27.33 -20.85 -14.27
C LYS A 557 28.35 -20.74 -13.12
N LYS A 558 29.22 -19.73 -13.10
CA LYS A 558 30.16 -19.47 -11.98
C LYS A 558 29.45 -19.44 -10.63
N GLN A 559 28.27 -18.82 -10.57
CA GLN A 559 27.47 -18.74 -9.35
C GLN A 559 26.78 -20.08 -9.05
N ALA A 560 26.46 -20.94 -10.02
CA ALA A 560 26.02 -22.31 -9.78
C ALA A 560 27.17 -23.18 -9.23
N ASP A 561 28.37 -23.04 -9.79
CA ASP A 561 29.59 -23.75 -9.37
C ASP A 561 30.03 -23.31 -7.96
N ALA A 562 30.00 -22.00 -7.68
CA ALA A 562 30.18 -21.46 -6.33
C ALA A 562 29.07 -21.91 -5.37
N ASN A 563 27.81 -21.98 -5.81
CA ASN A 563 26.72 -22.55 -4.99
C ASN A 563 26.89 -24.07 -4.78
N LEU A 564 27.59 -24.81 -5.65
CA LEU A 564 27.96 -26.21 -5.45
C LEU A 564 29.08 -26.34 -4.41
N PHE A 565 30.12 -25.51 -4.52
CA PHE A 565 31.18 -25.40 -3.51
C PHE A 565 30.59 -25.07 -2.14
N TYR A 566 29.77 -24.01 -2.03
CA TYR A 566 29.11 -23.67 -0.77
C TYR A 566 28.05 -24.69 -0.34
N LYS A 567 27.38 -25.43 -1.24
CA LYS A 567 26.45 -26.53 -0.86
C LYS A 567 27.13 -27.68 -0.12
N SER A 568 28.43 -27.91 -0.31
CA SER A 568 29.16 -28.89 0.49
C SER A 568 29.19 -28.50 1.98
N HIS A 569 29.21 -27.19 2.28
CA HIS A 569 29.21 -26.62 3.62
C HIS A 569 27.79 -26.23 4.11
N ALA A 570 26.86 -25.90 3.20
CA ALA A 570 25.53 -25.38 3.50
C ALA A 570 24.45 -26.47 3.75
N LYS A 571 24.85 -27.66 4.20
CA LYS A 571 23.91 -28.68 4.74
C LYS A 571 23.27 -28.25 6.06
N VAL A 572 23.85 -27.27 6.76
CA VAL A 572 23.27 -26.68 7.97
C VAL A 572 22.18 -25.67 7.59
N LYS A 573 20.92 -25.97 7.91
CA LYS A 573 19.86 -24.96 7.96
C LYS A 573 20.21 -23.96 9.07
N ARG A 574 20.73 -22.79 8.72
CA ARG A 574 21.08 -21.74 9.68
C ARG A 574 19.84 -21.36 10.49
N SER A 575 19.91 -21.55 11.81
CA SER A 575 18.77 -21.31 12.68
C SER A 575 18.59 -19.82 12.99
N ILE A 576 17.34 -19.36 13.02
CA ILE A 576 17.01 -18.00 13.47
C ILE A 576 17.37 -17.82 14.96
N HIS A 577 17.27 -18.89 15.76
CA HIS A 577 17.69 -18.90 17.16
C HIS A 577 19.20 -18.65 17.30
N GLN A 578 20.02 -19.36 16.53
CA GLN A 578 21.48 -19.16 16.51
C GLN A 578 21.83 -17.73 16.05
N LEU A 579 21.20 -17.23 14.98
CA LEU A 579 21.41 -15.86 14.52
C LEU A 579 21.02 -14.82 15.60
N LYS A 580 19.98 -15.08 16.41
CA LYS A 580 19.59 -14.21 17.54
C LYS A 580 20.69 -14.13 18.61
N GLU A 581 21.39 -15.22 18.87
CA GLU A 581 22.48 -15.31 19.86
C GLU A 581 23.79 -14.66 19.38
N VAL A 582 24.06 -14.65 18.07
CA VAL A 582 25.25 -14.01 17.49
C VAL A 582 25.35 -12.53 17.91
N THR A 583 26.43 -12.18 18.58
CA THR A 583 26.70 -10.80 19.02
C THR A 583 27.08 -9.88 17.85
N SER A 584 26.95 -8.57 18.07
CA SER A 584 27.37 -7.51 17.13
C SER A 584 28.81 -7.71 16.61
N GLN A 585 29.75 -8.03 17.50
CA GLN A 585 31.16 -8.28 17.17
C GLN A 585 31.36 -9.56 16.33
N GLN A 586 30.54 -10.59 16.55
CA GLN A 586 30.63 -11.87 15.82
C GLN A 586 29.93 -11.85 14.46
N LEU A 587 28.99 -10.92 14.23
CA LEU A 587 28.09 -10.92 13.08
C LEU A 587 28.84 -10.96 11.73
N ASN A 588 29.92 -10.17 11.60
CA ASN A 588 30.71 -10.09 10.36
C ASN A 588 31.39 -11.42 10.01
N ASN A 589 31.86 -12.16 11.02
CA ASN A 589 32.52 -13.46 10.84
C ASN A 589 31.51 -14.62 10.71
N TYR A 590 30.27 -14.41 11.19
CA TYR A 590 29.19 -15.40 11.09
C TYR A 590 28.51 -15.40 9.71
N MET A 591 28.41 -14.25 9.03
CA MET A 591 27.75 -14.14 7.72
C MET A 591 28.51 -14.85 6.60
N THR A 592 27.78 -15.58 5.75
CA THR A 592 28.28 -16.00 4.43
C THR A 592 28.41 -14.80 3.48
N PRO A 593 29.21 -14.88 2.40
CA PRO A 593 29.28 -13.83 1.39
C PRO A 593 27.91 -13.46 0.78
N CYS A 594 26.99 -14.42 0.67
CA CYS A 594 25.62 -14.16 0.17
C CYS A 594 24.78 -13.35 1.17
N GLU A 595 24.90 -13.62 2.47
CA GLU A 595 24.21 -12.87 3.53
C GLU A 595 24.81 -11.46 3.70
N MET A 596 26.14 -11.37 3.61
CA MET A 596 26.87 -10.09 3.58
C MET A 596 26.42 -9.23 2.40
N LYS A 597 26.23 -9.81 1.19
CA LYS A 597 25.71 -9.07 0.03
C LYS A 597 24.28 -8.55 0.26
N VAL A 598 23.38 -9.31 0.88
CA VAL A 598 22.03 -8.83 1.24
C VAL A 598 22.09 -7.63 2.19
N CYS A 599 23.07 -7.61 3.10
CA CYS A 599 23.30 -6.50 4.02
C CYS A 599 23.91 -5.28 3.31
N GLN A 600 24.85 -5.48 2.38
CA GLN A 600 25.42 -4.42 1.53
C GLN A 600 24.37 -3.82 0.57
N GLU A 601 23.50 -4.64 -0.03
CA GLU A 601 22.41 -4.17 -0.91
C GLU A 601 21.45 -3.24 -0.16
N LEU A 602 21.19 -3.48 1.13
CA LEU A 602 20.39 -2.61 2.00
C LEU A 602 21.09 -1.29 2.37
N ASP A 603 22.42 -1.30 2.50
CA ASP A 603 23.25 -0.09 2.65
C ASP A 603 23.25 0.76 1.38
N ASP A 604 23.28 0.11 0.22
CA ASP A 604 23.33 0.75 -1.09
C ASP A 604 21.95 1.28 -1.50
N GLU A 605 20.84 0.59 -1.15
CA GLU A 605 19.50 1.18 -1.17
C GLU A 605 19.43 2.43 -0.28
N HIS A 606 19.92 2.36 0.96
CA HIS A 606 19.85 3.49 1.89
C HIS A 606 20.61 4.72 1.37
N ARG A 607 21.78 4.55 0.76
CA ARG A 607 22.57 5.65 0.16
C ARG A 607 21.95 6.24 -1.12
N ARG A 608 20.93 5.61 -1.69
CA ARG A 608 20.27 6.03 -2.95
C ARG A 608 18.78 6.31 -2.77
N ARG A 609 18.33 6.43 -1.51
CA ARG A 609 16.94 6.65 -1.10
C ARG A 609 16.37 8.02 -1.53
N GLY A 610 17.22 9.05 -1.56
CA GLY A 610 16.79 10.46 -1.69
C GLY A 610 15.72 10.82 -0.66
N MET A 611 14.57 11.33 -1.09
CA MET A 611 13.44 11.72 -0.23
C MET A 611 12.61 10.53 0.34
N PHE A 612 13.15 9.30 0.34
CA PHE A 612 12.55 8.14 1.00
C PHE A 612 13.16 7.85 2.37
N THR A 613 12.36 7.95 3.44
CA THR A 613 12.74 7.51 4.79
C THR A 613 12.50 6.00 4.94
N ARG A 614 13.52 5.23 5.34
CA ARG A 614 13.38 3.78 5.58
C ARG A 614 12.65 3.52 6.90
N LEU A 615 11.44 2.97 6.81
CA LEU A 615 10.62 2.59 7.97
C LEU A 615 10.95 1.18 8.49
N PHE A 616 11.24 0.25 7.58
CA PHE A 616 11.65 -1.12 7.92
C PHE A 616 12.68 -1.63 6.89
N PRO A 617 13.69 -2.44 7.28
CA PRO A 617 14.09 -2.76 8.64
C PRO A 617 14.59 -1.52 9.40
N CYS A 618 14.35 -1.51 10.71
CA CYS A 618 14.72 -0.45 11.65
C CYS A 618 15.40 -1.06 12.88
N LYS A 619 16.03 -0.23 13.73
CA LYS A 619 16.69 -0.69 14.97
C LYS A 619 15.73 -1.38 15.95
N ASP A 620 14.47 -0.94 15.94
CA ASP A 620 13.41 -1.38 16.84
C ASP A 620 12.91 -2.80 16.48
N THR A 621 12.87 -3.69 17.48
CA THR A 621 12.44 -5.08 17.33
C THR A 621 10.95 -5.29 17.63
N LYS A 622 10.21 -4.25 18.07
CA LYS A 622 8.79 -4.38 18.43
C LYS A 622 7.91 -4.91 17.30
N TYR A 623 8.31 -4.70 16.05
CA TYR A 623 7.59 -5.16 14.86
C TYR A 623 7.69 -6.67 14.61
N ASN A 624 8.69 -7.34 15.18
CA ASN A 624 8.93 -8.76 14.94
C ASN A 624 7.74 -9.63 15.40
N LYS A 625 7.01 -9.18 16.44
CA LYS A 625 5.86 -9.89 17.02
C LYS A 625 4.60 -9.94 16.13
N TYR A 626 4.56 -9.16 15.04
CA TYR A 626 3.43 -9.16 14.09
C TYR A 626 3.68 -10.03 12.84
N PHE A 627 4.90 -10.55 12.63
CA PHE A 627 5.14 -11.51 11.55
C PHE A 627 4.52 -12.85 11.89
N VAL A 628 3.72 -13.41 10.97
CA VAL A 628 3.12 -14.75 11.13
C VAL A 628 4.19 -15.85 11.17
N ASN A 629 5.22 -15.68 10.33
CA ASN A 629 6.38 -16.55 10.24
C ASN A 629 7.64 -15.68 10.29
N GLU A 630 8.50 -15.86 11.29
CA GLU A 630 9.75 -15.09 11.39
C GLU A 630 10.71 -15.49 10.27
N ARG A 631 11.26 -14.50 9.55
CA ARG A 631 12.13 -14.74 8.38
C ARG A 631 13.58 -14.47 8.72
N TYR A 632 14.46 -15.45 8.48
CA TYR A 632 15.91 -15.36 8.76
C TYR A 632 16.53 -14.07 8.21
N LYS A 633 16.27 -13.73 6.94
CA LYS A 633 16.80 -12.50 6.33
C LYS A 633 16.32 -11.22 7.02
N ASN A 634 15.11 -11.17 7.56
CA ASN A 634 14.59 -9.98 8.26
C ASN A 634 15.37 -9.76 9.57
N VAL A 635 15.61 -10.84 10.33
CA VAL A 635 16.42 -10.81 11.57
C VAL A 635 17.87 -10.45 11.27
N LEU A 636 18.43 -10.96 10.17
CA LEU A 636 19.79 -10.67 9.71
C LEU A 636 19.99 -9.18 9.45
N VAL A 637 19.13 -8.57 8.62
CA VAL A 637 19.28 -7.14 8.28
C VAL A 637 18.96 -6.21 9.45
N GLN A 638 18.11 -6.63 10.38
CA GLN A 638 17.83 -5.90 11.61
C GLN A 638 19.07 -5.88 12.52
N LYS A 639 19.73 -7.02 12.73
CA LYS A 639 21.01 -7.08 13.46
C LYS A 639 22.12 -6.28 12.77
N TRP A 640 22.19 -6.31 11.45
CA TRP A 640 23.13 -5.48 10.68
C TRP A 640 22.93 -3.98 10.92
N ILE A 641 21.68 -3.51 10.96
CA ILE A 641 21.35 -2.11 11.31
C ILE A 641 21.67 -1.79 12.78
N GLN A 642 21.49 -2.75 13.69
CA GLN A 642 21.85 -2.61 15.10
C GLN A 642 23.38 -2.60 15.35
N ASN A 643 24.18 -3.11 14.41
CA ASN A 643 25.65 -3.18 14.51
C ASN A 643 26.39 -1.97 13.90
N LYS A 644 25.65 -0.98 13.36
CA LYS A 644 26.22 0.14 12.59
C LYS A 644 26.20 1.50 13.29
N MET A 645 25.92 1.52 14.59
CA MET A 645 26.02 2.67 15.50
C MET A 645 26.28 2.15 16.92
#